data_AF-A0AA36J6Z1-F1
#
_entry.id   AF-A0AA36J6Z1-F1
#
_cell.length_a   1.000
_cell.length_b   1.000
_cell.length_c   1.000
_cell.angle_alpha   90.00
_cell.angle_beta   90.00
_cell.angle_gamma   90.00
#
_symmetry.space_group_name_H-M   'P 1'
#
loop_
_entity.id
_entity.type
_entity.pdbx_description
1 polymer ?
#
loop_
_entity_poly.entity_id
_entity_poly.type
_entity_poly.pdbx_seq_one_letter_code
_entity_poly.pdbx_strand_id
1 'polypeptide(L)'
;MAAIPGGAPPDEREFVGGERLPRQQRAIRSCGAWASAVALLASLMEVADAVCFNAAIASCSSGGGWQMALHLLGAMGQQMLELGVNSCNSGISACGRAGQWEAALAVFSSMASERISRTAISFNAAMSACEKATCWAGALVLFEQLALQEAPDAVGYGAAISACAKASAWAAALGLLGEAGARASGICWNAAITACEKGEQWERALLLLSRMPDYQLRPDVISCNSAISACEKSSSWQLALALLHSAPETDIISFNAAISACSKGRFWTLALDLLAALPARRLRRDGVTFAAAANAAAPWAAALALRTAAAVDGVPRSTAGEVRAIDACGQQHWQHALNLLFPPMTEANCFHAALGACVGHWQQALQVMFEMQQLRLHIGGVSWGTVLRAMLLGGEEELAARYSEQLRRQCLAEPLPELPEPVLRDAGLEVVQGKGVLAVLKPGNCTSESVLELFSARLRAELALVSRLDAGTSGVLPLAVGRGGRRWLEAQFGARQVHKEYICLCAGESFGAEGTRFSIDTPLLLSNSWHQCAQPRVVPSPEGKEARTEVEVLEMFDPLREDTEAVMLLAVSPLTGRTHQIRAHLSSLGRPLVGDRLYGDKSRLGCRVFLHCRRLRLLDLAGVFKAEFQLPEADSTRDLRNVLAKLREKGR
;
A
#
# COMPACT_ATOMS: atom_id res chain seq x y z
N MET A 1 15.47 -12.28 -37.06
CA MET A 1 16.79 -11.92 -37.60
C MET A 1 16.58 -10.89 -38.70
N ALA A 2 16.79 -9.61 -38.40
CA ALA A 2 16.97 -8.57 -39.40
C ALA A 2 18.26 -7.85 -39.03
N ALA A 3 19.30 -8.06 -39.84
CA ALA A 3 20.62 -7.49 -39.65
C ALA A 3 20.59 -6.00 -40.00
N ILE A 4 20.97 -5.16 -39.06
CA ILE A 4 21.34 -3.76 -39.32
C ILE A 4 22.79 -3.80 -39.85
N PRO A 5 23.14 -3.06 -40.92
CA PRO A 5 24.46 -3.19 -41.54
C PRO A 5 25.53 -2.68 -40.57
N GLY A 6 26.48 -3.55 -40.23
CA GLY A 6 27.72 -3.16 -39.59
C GLY A 6 28.55 -2.33 -40.56
N GLY A 7 28.61 -1.02 -40.35
CA GLY A 7 29.63 -0.18 -40.96
C GLY A 7 30.97 -0.50 -40.32
N ALA A 8 31.91 -1.00 -41.10
CA ALA A 8 33.30 -1.20 -40.67
C ALA A 8 33.93 0.14 -40.22
N PRO A 9 34.84 0.14 -39.24
CA PRO A 9 35.60 1.34 -38.90
C PRO A 9 36.45 1.76 -40.12
N PRO A 10 36.56 3.06 -40.44
CA PRO A 10 37.38 3.51 -41.56
C PRO A 10 38.87 3.32 -41.25
N ASP A 11 39.64 3.02 -42.30
CA ASP A 11 41.06 2.67 -42.29
C ASP A 11 41.96 3.85 -41.85
N GLU A 12 42.98 3.57 -41.02
CA GLU A 12 43.80 4.58 -40.29
C GLU A 12 44.83 5.35 -41.15
N ARG A 13 44.93 5.08 -42.45
CA ARG A 13 46.11 5.47 -43.26
C ARG A 13 45.90 6.54 -44.32
N GLU A 14 44.80 7.27 -44.29
CA GLU A 14 44.69 8.53 -45.01
C GLU A 14 44.38 9.66 -44.03
N PHE A 15 44.74 10.89 -44.40
CA PHE A 15 44.30 12.16 -43.81
C PHE A 15 45.22 12.84 -42.78
N VAL A 16 45.79 13.95 -43.27
CA VAL A 16 46.75 14.90 -42.70
C VAL A 16 46.05 15.92 -41.78
N GLY A 17 46.81 16.49 -40.84
CA GLY A 17 46.38 17.21 -39.65
C GLY A 17 45.49 18.45 -39.86
N GLY A 18 44.51 18.59 -38.95
CA GLY A 18 43.55 19.70 -38.85
C GLY A 18 42.13 19.25 -38.52
N GLU A 19 41.66 18.14 -39.09
CA GLU A 19 40.25 17.69 -39.00
C GLU A 19 40.01 16.43 -38.13
N ARG A 20 41.04 15.88 -37.48
CA ARG A 20 40.93 14.62 -36.72
C ARG A 20 40.01 14.73 -35.48
N LEU A 21 40.15 15.80 -34.69
CA LEU A 21 39.39 16.01 -33.46
C LEU A 21 37.87 16.19 -33.68
N PRO A 22 37.39 17.05 -34.60
CA PRO A 22 35.95 17.20 -34.85
C PRO A 22 35.29 15.94 -35.42
N ARG A 23 36.02 15.15 -36.22
CA ARG A 23 35.52 13.88 -36.79
C ARG A 23 35.44 12.77 -35.73
N GLN A 24 36.41 12.68 -34.82
CA GLN A 24 36.39 11.76 -33.68
C GLN A 24 35.25 12.09 -32.69
N GLN A 25 35.05 13.38 -32.38
CA GLN A 25 33.92 13.84 -31.56
C GLN A 25 32.56 13.49 -32.20
N ARG A 26 32.44 13.62 -33.52
CA ARG A 26 31.21 13.26 -34.26
C ARG A 26 30.99 11.75 -34.31
N ALA A 27 32.05 10.95 -34.43
CA ALA A 27 31.98 9.49 -34.41
C ALA A 27 31.44 8.95 -33.07
N ILE A 28 31.97 9.43 -31.93
CA ILE A 28 31.50 9.01 -30.60
C ILE A 28 30.02 9.40 -30.38
N ARG A 29 29.61 10.59 -30.83
CA ARG A 29 28.19 11.02 -30.75
C ARG A 29 27.24 10.22 -31.62
N SER A 30 27.74 9.59 -32.68
CA SER A 30 26.94 8.77 -33.61
C SER A 30 26.78 7.31 -33.16
N CYS A 31 27.50 6.89 -32.13
CA CYS A 31 27.36 5.55 -31.56
C CYS A 31 26.01 5.41 -30.84
N GLY A 32 25.11 4.59 -31.38
CA GLY A 32 23.80 4.30 -30.76
C GLY A 32 23.89 3.45 -29.47
N ALA A 33 25.01 2.76 -29.25
CA ALA A 33 25.27 1.95 -28.07
C ALA A 33 26.44 2.51 -27.25
N TRP A 34 26.25 2.67 -25.94
CA TRP A 34 27.26 3.26 -25.04
C TRP A 34 28.55 2.44 -24.99
N ALA A 35 28.47 1.10 -25.06
CA ALA A 35 29.64 0.22 -25.06
C ALA A 35 30.56 0.49 -26.26
N SER A 36 30.00 0.77 -27.43
CA SER A 36 30.77 1.12 -28.64
C SER A 36 31.40 2.51 -28.52
N ALA A 37 30.69 3.47 -27.93
CA ALA A 37 31.21 4.82 -27.69
C ALA A 37 32.41 4.80 -26.71
N VAL A 38 32.33 3.97 -25.66
CA VAL A 38 33.40 3.80 -24.67
C VAL A 38 34.59 3.02 -25.24
N ALA A 39 34.36 2.00 -26.06
CA ALA A 39 35.44 1.29 -26.76
C ALA A 39 36.19 2.21 -27.73
N LEU A 40 35.47 3.07 -28.45
CA LEU A 40 36.06 4.06 -29.35
C LEU A 40 36.87 5.11 -28.56
N LEU A 41 36.37 5.55 -27.39
CA LEU A 41 37.13 6.43 -26.49
C LEU A 41 38.40 5.76 -25.97
N ALA A 42 38.35 4.47 -25.62
CA ALA A 42 39.51 3.71 -25.16
C ALA A 42 40.59 3.58 -26.26
N SER A 43 40.19 3.42 -27.53
CA SER A 43 41.12 3.43 -28.66
C SER A 43 41.74 4.80 -28.96
N LEU A 44 41.16 5.88 -28.42
CA LEU A 44 41.58 7.27 -28.67
C LEU A 44 42.29 7.91 -27.48
N MET A 45 42.65 7.14 -26.44
CA MET A 45 43.13 7.66 -25.15
C MET A 45 44.34 8.61 -25.23
N GLU A 46 45.22 8.50 -26.22
CA GLU A 46 46.36 9.42 -26.38
C GLU A 46 45.98 10.81 -26.92
N VAL A 47 44.76 10.97 -27.49
CA VAL A 47 44.31 12.20 -28.17
C VAL A 47 42.91 12.65 -27.68
N ALA A 48 42.36 12.01 -26.66
CA ALA A 48 41.01 12.27 -26.18
C ALA A 48 40.94 13.58 -25.37
N ASP A 49 40.08 14.51 -25.82
CA ASP A 49 39.79 15.76 -25.11
C ASP A 49 38.54 15.65 -24.22
N ALA A 50 38.27 16.69 -23.42
CA ALA A 50 37.10 16.74 -22.55
C ALA A 50 35.76 16.59 -23.32
N VAL A 51 35.71 16.92 -24.62
CA VAL A 51 34.51 16.81 -25.45
C VAL A 51 34.23 15.35 -25.82
N CYS A 52 35.26 14.56 -26.10
CA CYS A 52 35.17 13.11 -26.35
C CYS A 52 34.65 12.35 -25.11
N PHE A 53 35.18 12.67 -23.92
CA PHE A 53 34.67 12.09 -22.67
C PHE A 53 33.21 12.50 -22.41
N ASN A 54 32.83 13.76 -22.64
CA ASN A 54 31.46 14.23 -22.48
C ASN A 54 30.47 13.51 -23.39
N ALA A 55 30.85 13.28 -24.65
CA ALA A 55 30.04 12.53 -25.60
C ALA A 55 29.85 11.07 -25.15
N ALA A 56 30.91 10.43 -24.65
CA ALA A 56 30.83 9.08 -24.11
C ALA A 56 29.94 9.00 -22.85
N ILE A 57 30.10 9.92 -21.90
CA ILE A 57 29.26 9.99 -20.68
C ILE A 57 27.79 10.24 -21.03
N ALA A 58 27.51 11.12 -22.01
CA ALA A 58 26.15 11.36 -22.50
C ALA A 58 25.54 10.10 -23.11
N SER A 59 26.31 9.34 -23.90
CA SER A 59 25.86 8.05 -24.47
C SER A 59 25.56 7.00 -23.38
N CYS A 60 26.37 6.96 -22.31
CA CYS A 60 26.13 6.12 -21.13
C CYS A 60 24.84 6.51 -20.41
N SER A 61 24.49 7.81 -20.40
CA SER A 61 23.24 8.31 -19.83
C SER A 61 22.01 7.78 -20.58
N SER A 62 22.04 7.76 -21.92
CA SER A 62 20.97 7.17 -22.73
C SER A 62 20.95 5.64 -22.70
N GLY A 63 22.11 5.01 -22.51
CA GLY A 63 22.29 3.55 -22.61
C GLY A 63 22.25 2.78 -21.28
N GLY A 64 22.05 3.45 -20.13
CA GLY A 64 21.94 2.81 -18.81
C GLY A 64 23.27 2.42 -18.15
N GLY A 65 24.42 2.79 -18.74
CA GLY A 65 25.77 2.48 -18.25
C GLY A 65 26.27 3.41 -17.13
N TRP A 66 25.54 3.54 -16.02
CA TRP A 66 25.83 4.52 -14.97
C TRP A 66 27.19 4.31 -14.27
N GLN A 67 27.61 3.06 -14.05
CA GLN A 67 28.91 2.74 -13.44
C GLN A 67 30.06 3.20 -14.33
N MET A 68 29.92 2.99 -15.64
CA MET A 68 30.90 3.44 -16.61
C MET A 68 30.92 4.96 -16.73
N ALA A 69 29.75 5.62 -16.64
CA ALA A 69 29.68 7.08 -16.60
C ALA A 69 30.46 7.67 -15.41
N LEU A 70 30.36 7.07 -14.22
CA LEU A 70 31.13 7.47 -13.05
C LEU A 70 32.63 7.18 -13.18
N HIS A 71 32.97 6.02 -13.75
CA HIS A 71 34.37 5.66 -14.02
C HIS A 71 35.03 6.65 -14.98
N LEU A 72 34.32 7.05 -16.05
CA LEU A 72 34.81 8.05 -17.01
C LEU A 72 34.95 9.45 -16.37
N LEU A 73 34.03 9.85 -15.49
CA LEU A 73 34.18 11.09 -14.72
C LEU A 73 35.42 11.05 -13.80
N GLY A 74 35.66 9.92 -13.14
CA GLY A 74 36.88 9.74 -12.33
C GLY A 74 38.15 9.74 -13.17
N ALA A 75 38.13 9.13 -14.36
CA ALA A 75 39.26 9.11 -15.28
C ALA A 75 39.60 10.50 -15.82
N MET A 76 38.61 11.34 -16.12
CA MET A 76 38.83 12.75 -16.50
C MET A 76 39.57 13.51 -15.40
N GLY A 77 39.18 13.33 -14.13
CA GLY A 77 39.85 13.97 -12.99
C GLY A 77 41.29 13.49 -12.79
N GLN A 78 41.57 12.20 -13.01
CA GLN A 78 42.94 11.66 -12.93
C GLN A 78 43.85 12.15 -14.07
N GLN A 79 43.28 12.44 -15.25
CA GLN A 79 44.00 12.98 -16.39
C GLN A 79 44.15 14.52 -16.36
N MET A 80 43.76 15.17 -15.26
CA MET A 80 43.79 16.64 -15.11
C MET A 80 43.02 17.38 -16.21
N LEU A 81 42.02 16.73 -16.81
CA LEU A 81 41.12 17.36 -17.77
C LEU A 81 40.06 18.17 -17.01
N GLU A 82 39.71 19.37 -17.51
CA GLU A 82 38.68 20.20 -16.89
C GLU A 82 37.32 19.47 -16.88
N LEU A 83 36.84 19.14 -15.69
CA LEU A 83 35.49 18.62 -15.47
C LEU A 83 34.47 19.73 -15.74
N GLY A 84 33.71 19.56 -16.82
CA GLY A 84 32.69 20.53 -17.21
C GLY A 84 31.34 20.25 -16.54
N VAL A 85 30.52 21.31 -16.41
CA VAL A 85 29.13 21.22 -15.94
C VAL A 85 28.32 20.17 -16.72
N ASN A 86 28.56 20.05 -18.04
CA ASN A 86 27.88 19.09 -18.91
C ASN A 86 28.27 17.64 -18.62
N SER A 87 29.52 17.39 -18.24
CA SER A 87 30.05 16.07 -17.86
C SER A 87 29.32 15.57 -16.61
N CYS A 88 29.29 16.42 -15.57
CA CYS A 88 28.64 16.14 -14.30
C CYS A 88 27.12 15.96 -14.49
N ASN A 89 26.45 16.84 -15.24
CA ASN A 89 25.00 16.72 -15.51
C ASN A 89 24.64 15.42 -16.23
N SER A 90 25.47 14.99 -17.18
CA SER A 90 25.26 13.73 -17.91
C SER A 90 25.46 12.51 -17.01
N GLY A 91 26.44 12.56 -16.10
CA GLY A 91 26.67 11.55 -15.07
C GLY A 91 25.54 11.48 -14.04
N ILE A 92 25.11 12.62 -13.49
CA ILE A 92 23.95 12.72 -12.58
C ILE A 92 22.71 12.13 -13.25
N SER A 93 22.45 12.46 -14.51
CA SER A 93 21.32 11.93 -15.28
C SER A 93 21.42 10.42 -15.53
N ALA A 94 22.63 9.88 -15.71
CA ALA A 94 22.87 8.45 -15.88
C ALA A 94 22.58 7.68 -14.59
N CYS A 95 23.09 8.18 -13.46
CA CYS A 95 22.81 7.65 -12.12
C CYS A 95 21.32 7.72 -11.79
N GLY A 96 20.68 8.85 -12.09
CA GLY A 96 19.24 9.02 -11.91
C GLY A 96 18.42 8.03 -12.73
N ARG A 97 18.76 7.80 -14.01
CA ARG A 97 18.09 6.78 -14.85
C ARG A 97 18.26 5.36 -14.32
N ALA A 98 19.37 5.04 -13.66
CA ALA A 98 19.61 3.75 -13.04
C ALA A 98 19.03 3.59 -11.62
N GLY A 99 18.36 4.62 -11.07
CA GLY A 99 17.81 4.60 -9.71
C GLY A 99 18.86 4.80 -8.59
N GLN A 100 20.11 5.11 -8.95
CA GLN A 100 21.22 5.31 -8.02
C GLN A 100 21.31 6.77 -7.56
N TRP A 101 20.38 7.18 -6.71
CA TRP A 101 20.25 8.58 -6.27
C TRP A 101 21.42 9.04 -5.39
N GLU A 102 21.97 8.18 -4.54
CA GLU A 102 23.12 8.51 -3.67
C GLU A 102 24.36 8.86 -4.51
N ALA A 103 24.63 8.06 -5.54
CA ALA A 103 25.71 8.33 -6.47
C ALA A 103 25.47 9.63 -7.27
N ALA A 104 24.22 9.91 -7.66
CA ALA A 104 23.85 11.16 -8.32
C ALA A 104 24.10 12.38 -7.42
N LEU A 105 23.75 12.29 -6.13
CA LEU A 105 23.99 13.35 -5.15
C LEU A 105 25.48 13.49 -4.79
N ALA A 106 26.26 12.41 -4.84
CA ALA A 106 27.70 12.44 -4.64
C ALA A 106 28.42 13.20 -5.78
N VAL A 107 27.99 13.00 -7.03
CA VAL A 107 28.50 13.78 -8.17
C VAL A 107 28.05 15.25 -8.06
N PHE A 108 26.82 15.50 -7.60
CA PHE A 108 26.33 16.86 -7.40
C PHE A 108 27.07 17.59 -6.26
N SER A 109 27.42 16.89 -5.19
CA SER A 109 28.20 17.44 -4.08
C SER A 109 29.65 17.70 -4.51
N SER A 110 30.25 16.82 -5.31
CA SER A 110 31.63 16.97 -5.81
C SER A 110 31.81 18.22 -6.69
N MET A 111 30.77 18.65 -7.41
CA MET A 111 30.82 19.91 -8.17
C MET A 111 31.18 21.13 -7.30
N ALA A 112 30.74 21.18 -6.02
CA ALA A 112 31.13 22.28 -5.13
C ALA A 112 32.56 22.18 -4.64
N SER A 113 33.05 20.96 -4.32
CA SER A 113 34.45 20.78 -3.90
C SER A 113 35.43 21.09 -5.03
N GLU A 114 35.02 20.88 -6.28
CA GLU A 114 35.83 21.13 -7.48
C GLU A 114 35.64 22.55 -8.04
N ARG A 115 34.88 23.42 -7.35
CA ARG A 115 34.57 24.81 -7.75
C ARG A 115 33.88 24.94 -9.12
N ILE A 116 33.13 23.91 -9.53
CA ILE A 116 32.30 23.91 -10.74
C ILE A 116 30.97 24.61 -10.41
N SER A 117 30.56 25.56 -11.24
CA SER A 117 29.28 26.27 -11.05
C SER A 117 28.09 25.31 -11.24
N ARG A 118 27.27 25.18 -10.20
CA ARG A 118 25.99 24.47 -10.29
C ARG A 118 25.00 25.37 -11.01
N THR A 119 24.31 24.81 -11.99
CA THR A 119 23.30 25.52 -12.79
C THR A 119 21.93 24.92 -12.52
N ALA A 120 20.85 25.60 -12.93
CA ALA A 120 19.49 25.04 -12.89
C ALA A 120 19.40 23.60 -13.48
N ILE A 121 20.15 23.29 -14.54
CA ILE A 121 20.20 21.94 -15.15
C ILE A 121 20.78 20.90 -14.18
N SER A 122 21.82 21.26 -13.43
CA SER A 122 22.46 20.39 -12.43
C SER A 122 21.50 20.06 -11.29
N PHE A 123 20.78 21.08 -10.79
CA PHE A 123 19.75 20.90 -9.77
C PHE A 123 18.57 20.05 -10.29
N ASN A 124 18.09 20.32 -11.51
CA ASN A 124 16.98 19.57 -12.11
C ASN A 124 17.32 18.09 -12.30
N ALA A 125 18.54 17.77 -12.75
CA ALA A 125 19.01 16.40 -12.89
C ALA A 125 19.11 15.68 -11.53
N ALA A 126 19.63 16.35 -10.49
CA ALA A 126 19.71 15.81 -9.14
C ALA A 126 18.31 15.59 -8.53
N MET A 127 17.39 16.54 -8.68
CA MET A 127 16.00 16.42 -8.24
C MET A 127 15.28 15.25 -8.94
N SER A 128 15.48 15.06 -10.24
CA SER A 128 14.91 13.91 -10.98
C SER A 128 15.51 12.55 -10.53
N ALA A 129 16.77 12.54 -10.09
CA ALA A 129 17.35 11.34 -9.47
C ALA A 129 16.70 11.03 -8.11
N CYS A 130 16.50 12.05 -7.27
CA CYS A 130 15.78 11.92 -5.99
C CYS A 130 14.32 11.46 -6.18
N GLU A 131 13.65 11.97 -7.22
CA GLU A 131 12.30 11.56 -7.63
C GLU A 131 12.21 10.05 -7.86
N LYS A 132 13.18 9.44 -8.56
CA LYS A 132 13.17 8.00 -8.87
C LYS A 132 13.42 7.11 -7.65
N ALA A 133 14.03 7.64 -6.61
CA ALA A 133 14.32 6.94 -5.37
C ALA A 133 13.32 7.25 -4.22
N THR A 134 12.20 7.91 -4.51
CA THR A 134 11.19 8.32 -3.52
C THR A 134 11.71 9.25 -2.40
N CYS A 135 12.89 9.85 -2.58
CA CYS A 135 13.52 10.75 -1.62
C CYS A 135 13.07 12.21 -1.86
N TRP A 136 11.78 12.48 -1.63
CA TRP A 136 11.16 13.77 -1.92
C TRP A 136 11.71 14.91 -1.06
N ALA A 137 12.06 14.66 0.20
CA ALA A 137 12.62 15.67 1.10
C ALA A 137 13.96 16.19 0.58
N GLY A 138 14.82 15.31 0.06
CA GLY A 138 16.07 15.71 -0.59
C GLY A 138 15.84 16.55 -1.85
N ALA A 139 14.82 16.22 -2.65
CA ALA A 139 14.46 17.01 -3.82
C ALA A 139 13.98 18.43 -3.46
N LEU A 140 13.21 18.58 -2.37
CA LEU A 140 12.76 19.90 -1.90
C LEU A 140 13.90 20.75 -1.34
N VAL A 141 14.82 20.15 -0.58
CA VAL A 141 16.02 20.87 -0.11
C VAL A 141 16.86 21.37 -1.29
N LEU A 142 17.01 20.55 -2.34
CA LEU A 142 17.68 20.98 -3.57
C LEU A 142 16.92 22.09 -4.31
N PHE A 143 15.58 22.05 -4.30
CA PHE A 143 14.74 23.08 -4.89
C PHE A 143 14.86 24.42 -4.15
N GLU A 144 14.84 24.40 -2.82
CA GLU A 144 15.05 25.59 -2.00
C GLU A 144 16.46 26.18 -2.21
N GLN A 145 17.47 25.32 -2.31
CA GLN A 145 18.84 25.74 -2.65
C GLN A 145 18.93 26.36 -4.05
N LEU A 146 18.21 25.80 -5.04
CA LEU A 146 18.12 26.39 -6.38
C LEU A 146 17.47 27.77 -6.28
N ALA A 147 16.32 27.89 -5.61
CA ALA A 147 15.58 29.15 -5.49
C ALA A 147 16.38 30.28 -4.80
N LEU A 148 17.34 29.93 -3.94
CA LEU A 148 18.28 30.87 -3.32
C LEU A 148 19.40 31.33 -4.28
N GLN A 149 19.76 30.52 -5.28
CA GLN A 149 20.83 30.81 -6.23
C GLN A 149 20.31 31.45 -7.52
N GLU A 150 19.29 30.85 -8.13
CA GLU A 150 18.71 31.26 -9.41
C GLU A 150 17.19 31.04 -9.39
N ALA A 151 16.45 31.80 -10.19
CA ALA A 151 15.01 31.61 -10.30
C ALA A 151 14.68 30.23 -10.92
N PRO A 152 13.91 29.36 -10.23
CA PRO A 152 13.58 28.04 -10.76
C PRO A 152 12.76 28.16 -12.05
N ASP A 153 13.12 27.35 -13.04
CA ASP A 153 12.42 27.23 -14.30
C ASP A 153 11.25 26.22 -14.21
N ALA A 154 10.45 26.14 -15.28
CA ALA A 154 9.32 25.19 -15.35
C ALA A 154 9.75 23.73 -15.17
N VAL A 155 11.00 23.39 -15.52
CA VAL A 155 11.56 22.04 -15.37
C VAL A 155 11.89 21.76 -13.89
N GLY A 156 12.44 22.74 -13.17
CA GLY A 156 12.70 22.64 -11.73
C GLY A 156 11.42 22.50 -10.91
N TYR A 157 10.40 23.30 -11.19
CA TYR A 157 9.08 23.12 -10.58
C TYR A 157 8.47 21.75 -10.91
N GLY A 158 8.55 21.31 -12.17
CA GLY A 158 8.05 20.00 -12.59
C GLY A 158 8.73 18.84 -11.86
N ALA A 159 10.06 18.89 -11.71
CA ALA A 159 10.83 17.86 -11.01
C ALA A 159 10.49 17.82 -9.51
N ALA A 160 10.39 18.98 -8.85
CA ALA A 160 10.03 19.07 -7.44
C ALA A 160 8.59 18.57 -7.18
N ILE A 161 7.62 19.01 -7.98
CA ILE A 161 6.21 18.58 -7.87
C ILE A 161 6.09 17.07 -8.15
N SER A 162 6.80 16.53 -9.13
CA SER A 162 6.82 15.08 -9.42
C SER A 162 7.40 14.26 -8.26
N ALA A 163 8.45 14.77 -7.60
CA ALA A 163 9.01 14.14 -6.42
C ALA A 163 8.00 14.12 -5.26
N CYS A 164 7.29 15.23 -5.03
CA CYS A 164 6.17 15.28 -4.07
C CYS A 164 5.05 14.29 -4.43
N ALA A 165 4.73 14.15 -5.73
CA ALA A 165 3.71 13.22 -6.19
C ALA A 165 4.04 11.78 -5.80
N LYS A 166 5.28 11.33 -6.00
CA LYS A 166 5.69 9.97 -5.62
C LYS A 166 5.66 9.70 -4.12
N ALA A 167 5.80 10.73 -3.30
CA ALA A 167 5.73 10.62 -1.85
C ALA A 167 4.33 10.87 -1.26
N SER A 168 3.30 11.02 -2.10
CA SER A 168 1.94 11.38 -1.68
C SER A 168 1.86 12.72 -0.92
N ALA A 169 2.87 13.60 -1.07
CA ALA A 169 2.97 14.90 -0.41
C ALA A 169 2.18 15.97 -1.19
N TRP A 170 0.86 15.80 -1.30
CA TRP A 170 -0.01 16.64 -2.12
C TRP A 170 0.00 18.12 -1.70
N ALA A 171 0.11 18.43 -0.40
CA ALA A 171 0.07 19.81 0.10
C ALA A 171 1.28 20.62 -0.39
N ALA A 172 2.48 20.02 -0.33
CA ALA A 172 3.69 20.62 -0.86
C ALA A 172 3.64 20.79 -2.38
N ALA A 173 3.11 19.79 -3.10
CA ALA A 173 2.92 19.85 -4.55
C ALA A 173 2.01 21.02 -4.98
N LEU A 174 0.90 21.26 -4.26
CA LEU A 174 -0.01 22.38 -4.53
C LEU A 174 0.61 23.74 -4.16
N GLY A 175 1.38 23.80 -3.08
CA GLY A 175 2.13 25.00 -2.71
C GLY A 175 3.10 25.41 -3.82
N LEU A 176 3.91 24.45 -4.30
CA LEU A 176 4.85 24.66 -5.40
C LEU A 176 4.16 25.04 -6.72
N LEU A 177 3.00 24.44 -7.03
CA LEU A 177 2.22 24.82 -8.21
C LEU A 177 1.69 26.26 -8.11
N GLY A 178 1.25 26.67 -6.92
CA GLY A 178 0.83 28.04 -6.63
C GLY A 178 1.97 29.05 -6.78
N GLU A 179 3.15 28.71 -6.26
CA GLU A 179 4.37 29.53 -6.39
C GLU A 179 4.84 29.63 -7.84
N ALA A 180 4.72 28.55 -8.63
CA ALA A 180 5.08 28.55 -10.05
C ALA A 180 4.21 29.52 -10.87
N GLY A 181 2.93 29.70 -10.49
CA GLY A 181 2.01 30.61 -11.15
C GLY A 181 1.99 30.44 -12.68
N ALA A 182 2.25 31.52 -13.42
CA ALA A 182 2.29 31.49 -14.89
C ALA A 182 3.47 30.69 -15.50
N ARG A 183 4.47 30.29 -14.70
CA ARG A 183 5.60 29.45 -15.15
C ARG A 183 5.27 27.95 -15.12
N ALA A 184 4.12 27.57 -14.55
CA ALA A 184 3.70 26.18 -14.49
C ALA A 184 3.37 25.65 -15.88
N SER A 185 4.13 24.66 -16.34
CA SER A 185 3.86 23.93 -17.58
C SER A 185 2.77 22.87 -17.36
N GLY A 186 2.22 22.31 -18.45
CA GLY A 186 1.29 21.17 -18.36
C GLY A 186 1.85 19.99 -17.54
N ILE A 187 3.17 19.77 -17.59
CA ILE A 187 3.86 18.75 -16.78
C ILE A 187 3.70 19.03 -15.28
N CYS A 188 3.77 20.30 -14.84
CA CYS A 188 3.60 20.70 -13.45
C CYS A 188 2.16 20.42 -12.98
N TRP A 189 1.16 20.75 -13.80
CA TRP A 189 -0.24 20.48 -13.52
C TRP A 189 -0.53 18.98 -13.44
N ASN A 190 -0.03 18.18 -14.40
CA ASN A 190 -0.19 16.73 -14.41
C ASN A 190 0.44 16.08 -13.16
N ALA A 191 1.65 16.53 -12.78
CA ALA A 191 2.32 16.06 -11.58
C ALA A 191 1.56 16.44 -10.30
N ALA A 192 0.98 17.64 -10.23
CA ALA A 192 0.17 18.07 -9.10
C ALA A 192 -1.16 17.29 -8.99
N ILE A 193 -1.82 17.01 -10.12
CA ILE A 193 -3.01 16.14 -10.17
C ILE A 193 -2.63 14.72 -9.71
N THR A 194 -1.49 14.19 -10.16
CA THR A 194 -0.97 12.89 -9.71
C THR A 194 -0.64 12.88 -8.21
N ALA A 195 -0.11 13.98 -7.67
CA ALA A 195 0.12 14.12 -6.24
C ALA A 195 -1.19 14.09 -5.45
N CYS A 196 -2.23 14.77 -5.94
CA CYS A 196 -3.57 14.71 -5.35
C CYS A 196 -4.17 13.30 -5.44
N GLU A 197 -4.00 12.61 -6.56
CA GLU A 197 -4.42 11.21 -6.75
C GLU A 197 -3.76 10.27 -5.74
N LYS A 198 -2.45 10.41 -5.49
CA LYS A 198 -1.70 9.58 -4.53
C LYS A 198 -1.94 9.99 -3.08
N GLY A 199 -2.31 11.24 -2.84
CA GLY A 199 -2.75 11.78 -1.55
C GLY A 199 -4.24 11.58 -1.25
N GLU A 200 -4.96 10.84 -2.10
CA GLU A 200 -6.41 10.57 -1.99
C GLU A 200 -7.29 11.85 -1.95
N GLN A 201 -6.79 12.96 -2.50
CA GLN A 201 -7.49 14.25 -2.57
C GLN A 201 -8.24 14.44 -3.90
N TRP A 202 -9.28 13.63 -4.13
CA TRP A 202 -10.01 13.62 -5.40
C TRP A 202 -10.66 14.97 -5.76
N GLU A 203 -11.23 15.69 -4.79
CA GLU A 203 -11.86 17.01 -5.01
C GLU A 203 -10.86 18.01 -5.58
N ARG A 204 -9.63 18.01 -5.02
CA ARG A 204 -8.56 18.89 -5.47
C ARG A 204 -8.04 18.49 -6.85
N ALA A 205 -7.94 17.20 -7.14
CA ALA A 205 -7.56 16.70 -8.46
C ALA A 205 -8.56 17.18 -9.55
N LEU A 206 -9.87 17.10 -9.26
CA LEU A 206 -10.91 17.60 -10.17
C LEU A 206 -10.90 19.12 -10.31
N LEU A 207 -10.69 19.83 -9.20
CA LEU A 207 -10.57 21.29 -9.23
C LEU A 207 -9.40 21.74 -10.10
N LEU A 208 -8.23 21.10 -9.97
CA LEU A 208 -7.08 21.41 -10.82
C LEU A 208 -7.39 21.13 -12.29
N LEU A 209 -7.98 19.97 -12.61
CA LEU A 209 -8.34 19.62 -13.99
C LEU A 209 -9.29 20.64 -14.62
N SER A 210 -10.31 21.08 -13.87
CA SER A 210 -11.28 22.08 -14.34
C SER A 210 -10.70 23.48 -14.51
N ARG A 211 -9.61 23.81 -13.80
CA ARG A 211 -8.92 25.10 -13.88
C ARG A 211 -7.81 25.16 -14.94
N MET A 212 -7.36 24.04 -15.49
CA MET A 212 -6.33 24.05 -16.56
C MET A 212 -6.69 24.98 -17.74
N PRO A 213 -7.96 25.04 -18.22
CA PRO A 213 -8.34 25.96 -19.29
C PRO A 213 -8.19 27.44 -18.93
N ASP A 214 -8.36 27.81 -17.66
CA ASP A 214 -8.18 29.20 -17.18
C ASP A 214 -6.74 29.67 -17.38
N TYR A 215 -5.79 28.74 -17.40
CA TYR A 215 -4.36 28.98 -17.64
C TYR A 215 -3.95 28.68 -19.10
N GLN A 216 -4.91 28.58 -20.02
CA GLN A 216 -4.70 28.24 -21.44
C GLN A 216 -4.05 26.87 -21.67
N LEU A 217 -4.13 25.98 -20.68
CA LEU A 217 -3.66 24.60 -20.78
C LEU A 217 -4.84 23.68 -21.14
N ARG A 218 -4.64 22.79 -22.12
CA ARG A 218 -5.63 21.76 -22.45
C ARG A 218 -5.35 20.50 -21.63
N PRO A 219 -6.35 19.97 -20.91
CA PRO A 219 -6.22 18.64 -20.30
C PRO A 219 -5.85 17.59 -21.34
N ASP A 220 -4.81 16.83 -21.05
CA ASP A 220 -4.35 15.70 -21.86
C ASP A 220 -4.81 14.36 -21.25
N VAL A 221 -4.53 13.26 -21.95
CA VAL A 221 -4.88 11.90 -21.51
C VAL A 221 -4.31 11.61 -20.11
N ILE A 222 -3.12 12.12 -19.80
CA ILE A 222 -2.46 11.90 -18.49
C ILE A 222 -3.24 12.62 -17.39
N SER A 223 -3.60 13.89 -17.60
CA SER A 223 -4.42 14.70 -16.68
C SER A 223 -5.75 14.01 -16.36
N CYS A 224 -6.44 13.55 -17.41
CA CYS A 224 -7.71 12.84 -17.29
C CYS A 224 -7.54 11.49 -16.58
N ASN A 225 -6.50 10.71 -16.90
CA ASN A 225 -6.24 9.42 -16.25
C ASN A 225 -5.97 9.57 -14.75
N SER A 226 -5.14 10.53 -14.35
CA SER A 226 -4.88 10.79 -12.93
C SER A 226 -6.14 11.28 -12.20
N ALA A 227 -6.99 12.09 -12.84
CA ALA A 227 -8.26 12.53 -12.26
C ALA A 227 -9.29 11.38 -12.13
N ILE A 228 -9.41 10.52 -13.14
CA ILE A 228 -10.28 9.33 -13.09
C ILE A 228 -9.76 8.34 -12.03
N SER A 229 -8.44 8.13 -11.94
CA SER A 229 -7.80 7.31 -10.87
C SER A 229 -8.05 7.89 -9.47
N ALA A 230 -8.06 9.22 -9.32
CA ALA A 230 -8.40 9.85 -8.05
C ALA A 230 -9.87 9.60 -7.67
N CYS A 231 -10.78 9.61 -8.66
CA CYS A 231 -12.19 9.22 -8.47
C CYS A 231 -12.32 7.73 -8.12
N GLU A 232 -11.50 6.87 -8.72
CA GLU A 232 -11.43 5.44 -8.42
C GLU A 232 -11.03 5.19 -6.95
N LYS A 233 -10.03 5.89 -6.43
CA LYS A 233 -9.58 5.77 -5.04
C LYS A 233 -10.62 6.26 -4.03
N SER A 234 -11.42 7.25 -4.41
CA SER A 234 -12.52 7.79 -3.59
C SER A 234 -13.86 7.06 -3.75
N SER A 235 -13.92 6.03 -4.61
CA SER A 235 -15.14 5.28 -4.96
C SER A 235 -16.26 6.13 -5.58
N SER A 236 -15.88 7.22 -6.24
CA SER A 236 -16.74 8.22 -6.87
C SER A 236 -17.01 7.86 -8.34
N TRP A 237 -17.67 6.72 -8.58
CA TRP A 237 -17.82 6.15 -9.92
C TRP A 237 -18.60 7.04 -10.90
N GLN A 238 -19.60 7.82 -10.43
CA GLN A 238 -20.35 8.73 -11.32
C GLN A 238 -19.44 9.80 -11.92
N LEU A 239 -18.56 10.37 -11.10
CA LEU A 239 -17.60 11.37 -11.54
C LEU A 239 -16.54 10.76 -12.46
N ALA A 240 -16.07 9.55 -12.16
CA ALA A 240 -15.16 8.81 -13.03
C ALA A 240 -15.78 8.58 -14.44
N LEU A 241 -17.05 8.19 -14.50
CA LEU A 241 -17.78 8.03 -15.76
C LEU A 241 -18.01 9.36 -16.47
N ALA A 242 -18.44 10.40 -15.77
CA ALA A 242 -18.66 11.72 -16.35
C ALA A 242 -17.36 12.26 -16.98
N LEU A 243 -16.24 12.10 -16.27
CA LEU A 243 -14.92 12.45 -16.79
C LEU A 243 -14.54 11.64 -18.02
N LEU A 244 -14.74 10.32 -18.01
CA LEU A 244 -14.47 9.46 -19.16
C LEU A 244 -15.27 9.87 -20.41
N HIS A 245 -16.51 10.34 -20.24
CA HIS A 245 -17.32 10.83 -21.35
C HIS A 245 -16.91 12.23 -21.82
N SER A 246 -16.42 13.08 -20.91
CA SER A 246 -15.98 14.44 -21.23
C SER A 246 -14.54 14.53 -21.74
N ALA A 247 -13.74 13.46 -21.58
CA ALA A 247 -12.34 13.46 -21.94
C ALA A 247 -12.16 13.53 -23.48
N PRO A 248 -11.28 14.42 -23.98
CA PRO A 248 -11.10 14.62 -25.42
C PRO A 248 -10.48 13.39 -26.11
N GLU A 249 -9.59 12.69 -25.41
CA GLU A 249 -9.00 11.43 -25.83
C GLU A 249 -9.03 10.46 -24.64
N THR A 250 -9.37 9.19 -24.91
CA THR A 250 -9.42 8.13 -23.89
C THR A 250 -8.59 6.95 -24.34
N ASP A 251 -7.74 6.45 -23.46
CA ASP A 251 -6.94 5.25 -23.69
C ASP A 251 -7.45 4.08 -22.82
N ILE A 252 -6.76 2.94 -22.91
CA ILE A 252 -7.10 1.78 -22.10
C ILE A 252 -6.96 2.05 -20.59
N ILE A 253 -6.06 2.94 -20.19
CA ILE A 253 -5.83 3.30 -18.79
C ILE A 253 -7.03 4.07 -18.25
N SER A 254 -7.61 4.98 -19.03
CA SER A 254 -8.86 5.70 -18.68
C SER A 254 -10.00 4.71 -18.39
N PHE A 255 -10.17 3.71 -19.27
CA PHE A 255 -11.21 2.69 -19.11
C PHE A 255 -10.91 1.75 -17.93
N ASN A 256 -9.67 1.34 -17.73
CA ASN A 256 -9.28 0.49 -16.59
C ASN A 256 -9.59 1.17 -15.26
N ALA A 257 -9.25 2.46 -15.12
CA ALA A 257 -9.57 3.25 -13.93
C ALA A 257 -11.09 3.42 -13.75
N ALA A 258 -11.85 3.66 -14.83
CA ALA A 258 -13.31 3.79 -14.76
C ALA A 258 -14.02 2.47 -14.43
N ILE A 259 -13.59 1.34 -15.01
CA ILE A 259 -14.09 -0.01 -14.70
C ILE A 259 -13.77 -0.35 -13.24
N SER A 260 -12.55 -0.04 -12.77
CA SER A 260 -12.16 -0.23 -11.36
C SER A 260 -13.01 0.66 -10.43
N ALA A 261 -13.33 1.89 -10.83
CA ALA A 261 -14.20 2.78 -10.06
C ALA A 261 -15.62 2.20 -9.96
N CYS A 262 -16.17 1.67 -11.06
CA CYS A 262 -17.46 0.97 -11.08
C CYS A 262 -17.44 -0.30 -10.21
N SER A 263 -16.33 -1.06 -10.23
CA SER A 263 -16.12 -2.20 -9.34
C SER A 263 -16.18 -1.81 -7.86
N LYS A 264 -15.44 -0.77 -7.47
CA LYS A 264 -15.46 -0.25 -6.09
C LYS A 264 -16.82 0.31 -5.71
N GLY A 265 -17.53 0.90 -6.67
CA GLY A 265 -18.91 1.36 -6.54
C GLY A 265 -19.96 0.23 -6.55
N ARG A 266 -19.56 -1.04 -6.77
CA ARG A 266 -20.45 -2.22 -6.92
C ARG A 266 -21.41 -2.18 -8.10
N PHE A 267 -21.19 -1.30 -9.07
CA PHE A 267 -21.97 -1.21 -10.31
C PHE A 267 -21.35 -2.10 -11.39
N TRP A 268 -21.51 -3.41 -11.21
CA TRP A 268 -20.86 -4.41 -12.04
C TRP A 268 -21.43 -4.51 -13.46
N THR A 269 -22.71 -4.22 -13.66
CA THR A 269 -23.32 -4.14 -14.99
C THR A 269 -22.66 -3.05 -15.83
N LEU A 270 -22.52 -1.84 -15.27
CA LEU A 270 -21.82 -0.73 -15.93
C LEU A 270 -20.35 -1.06 -16.24
N ALA A 271 -19.67 -1.76 -15.32
CA ALA A 271 -18.29 -2.22 -15.56
C ALA A 271 -18.19 -3.18 -16.76
N LEU A 272 -19.18 -4.08 -16.92
CA LEU A 272 -19.28 -4.98 -18.07
C LEU A 272 -19.64 -4.23 -19.36
N ASP A 273 -20.52 -3.24 -19.29
CA ASP A 273 -20.90 -2.41 -20.45
C ASP A 273 -19.70 -1.60 -20.96
N LEU A 274 -18.89 -1.03 -20.06
CA LEU A 274 -17.64 -0.35 -20.43
C LEU A 274 -16.65 -1.31 -21.11
N LEU A 275 -16.52 -2.54 -20.59
CA LEU A 275 -15.68 -3.57 -21.21
C LEU A 275 -16.19 -3.96 -22.61
N ALA A 276 -17.52 -4.05 -22.78
CA ALA A 276 -18.17 -4.32 -24.05
C ALA A 276 -17.97 -3.18 -25.06
N ALA A 277 -17.85 -1.93 -24.60
CA ALA A 277 -17.64 -0.74 -25.44
C ALA A 277 -16.21 -0.60 -25.99
N LEU A 278 -15.20 -1.22 -25.36
CA LEU A 278 -13.78 -1.07 -25.74
C LEU A 278 -13.46 -1.47 -27.21
N PRO A 279 -13.92 -2.62 -27.74
CA PRO A 279 -13.66 -2.99 -29.13
C PRO A 279 -14.29 -2.02 -30.14
N ALA A 280 -15.46 -1.46 -29.82
CA ALA A 280 -16.12 -0.47 -30.67
C ALA A 280 -15.27 0.82 -30.81
N ARG A 281 -14.45 1.13 -29.81
CA ARG A 281 -13.49 2.24 -29.81
C ARG A 281 -12.09 1.84 -30.35
N ARG A 282 -11.94 0.64 -30.92
CA ARG A 282 -10.66 0.09 -31.41
C ARG A 282 -9.56 0.01 -30.34
N LEU A 283 -9.94 -0.04 -29.06
CA LEU A 283 -9.02 -0.27 -27.95
C LEU A 283 -8.93 -1.77 -27.66
N ARG A 284 -7.71 -2.31 -27.61
CA ARG A 284 -7.48 -3.72 -27.26
C ARG A 284 -7.60 -3.90 -25.76
N ARG A 285 -8.48 -4.77 -25.30
CA ARG A 285 -8.59 -5.14 -23.88
C ARG A 285 -7.32 -5.85 -23.43
N ASP A 286 -6.86 -5.55 -22.22
CA ASP A 286 -5.68 -6.17 -21.62
C ASP A 286 -6.03 -6.92 -20.33
N GLY A 287 -5.04 -7.58 -19.72
CA GLY A 287 -5.24 -8.33 -18.48
C GLY A 287 -5.72 -7.47 -17.32
N VAL A 288 -5.34 -6.19 -17.29
CA VAL A 288 -5.79 -5.23 -16.27
C VAL A 288 -7.27 -4.92 -16.45
N THR A 289 -7.73 -4.76 -17.69
CA THR A 289 -9.14 -4.52 -18.04
C THR A 289 -10.03 -5.66 -17.55
N PHE A 290 -9.66 -6.90 -17.88
CA PHE A 290 -10.41 -8.08 -17.47
C PHE A 290 -10.34 -8.30 -15.95
N ALA A 291 -9.20 -8.06 -15.32
CA ALA A 291 -9.09 -8.16 -13.87
C ALA A 291 -9.98 -7.13 -13.16
N ALA A 292 -10.02 -5.88 -13.64
CA ALA A 292 -10.89 -4.83 -13.10
C ALA A 292 -12.38 -5.18 -13.26
N ALA A 293 -12.78 -5.70 -14.43
CA ALA A 293 -14.16 -6.15 -14.67
C ALA A 293 -14.52 -7.37 -13.82
N ALA A 294 -13.61 -8.34 -13.66
CA ALA A 294 -13.83 -9.51 -12.82
C ALA A 294 -13.98 -9.14 -11.33
N ASN A 295 -13.27 -8.10 -10.89
CA ASN A 295 -13.45 -7.51 -9.57
C ASN A 295 -14.82 -6.86 -9.38
N ALA A 296 -15.43 -6.37 -10.45
CA ALA A 296 -16.76 -5.81 -10.41
C ALA A 296 -17.81 -6.93 -10.33
N ALA A 297 -17.63 -8.01 -11.09
CA ALA A 297 -18.60 -9.09 -11.24
C ALA A 297 -19.07 -9.66 -9.90
N ALA A 298 -20.32 -9.35 -9.53
CA ALA A 298 -20.96 -9.93 -8.35
C ALA A 298 -21.35 -11.42 -8.56
N PRO A 299 -21.81 -11.86 -9.74
CA PRO A 299 -22.08 -13.28 -9.99
C PRO A 299 -20.82 -14.03 -10.43
N TRP A 300 -20.58 -15.21 -9.85
CA TRP A 300 -19.49 -16.12 -10.26
C TRP A 300 -19.55 -16.46 -11.76
N ALA A 301 -20.75 -16.58 -12.33
CA ALA A 301 -20.95 -16.86 -13.74
C ALA A 301 -20.41 -15.74 -14.65
N ALA A 302 -20.55 -14.48 -14.22
CA ALA A 302 -20.00 -13.34 -14.95
C ALA A 302 -18.46 -13.33 -14.87
N ALA A 303 -17.88 -13.64 -13.71
CA ALA A 303 -16.43 -13.77 -13.57
C ALA A 303 -15.86 -14.90 -14.46
N LEU A 304 -16.57 -16.03 -14.58
CA LEU A 304 -16.19 -17.12 -15.47
C LEU A 304 -16.32 -16.74 -16.95
N ALA A 305 -17.40 -16.05 -17.33
CA ALA A 305 -17.60 -15.55 -18.69
C ALA A 305 -16.48 -14.56 -19.08
N LEU A 306 -16.09 -13.67 -18.18
CA LEU A 306 -14.97 -12.75 -18.38
C LEU A 306 -13.64 -13.49 -18.59
N ARG A 307 -13.39 -14.56 -17.84
CA ARG A 307 -12.22 -15.41 -18.04
C ARG A 307 -12.21 -16.05 -19.44
N THR A 308 -13.36 -16.54 -19.91
CA THR A 308 -13.46 -17.09 -21.27
C THR A 308 -13.28 -16.02 -22.35
N ALA A 309 -13.83 -14.83 -22.15
CA ALA A 309 -13.66 -13.70 -23.06
C ALA A 309 -12.20 -13.23 -23.14
N ALA A 310 -11.48 -13.20 -22.02
CA ALA A 310 -10.05 -12.89 -21.99
C ALA A 310 -9.22 -13.89 -22.83
N ALA A 311 -9.56 -15.18 -22.75
CA ALA A 311 -8.90 -16.21 -23.55
C ALA A 311 -9.18 -16.05 -25.06
N VAL A 312 -10.41 -15.69 -25.44
CA VAL A 312 -10.78 -15.39 -26.84
C VAL A 312 -10.03 -14.17 -27.36
N ASP A 313 -9.85 -13.14 -26.54
CA ASP A 313 -9.12 -11.92 -26.89
C ASP A 313 -7.58 -12.11 -26.89
N GLY A 314 -7.10 -13.34 -26.63
CA GLY A 314 -5.67 -13.68 -26.62
C GLY A 314 -4.89 -13.06 -25.45
N VAL A 315 -5.59 -12.64 -24.39
CA VAL A 315 -4.98 -12.02 -23.21
C VAL A 315 -4.32 -13.12 -22.36
N PRO A 316 -3.03 -12.98 -21.99
CA PRO A 316 -2.36 -13.97 -21.16
C PRO A 316 -3.03 -14.07 -19.78
N ARG A 317 -3.12 -15.30 -19.27
CA ARG A 317 -3.62 -15.55 -17.91
C ARG A 317 -2.72 -14.85 -16.91
N SER A 318 -3.33 -14.10 -15.99
CA SER A 318 -2.63 -13.48 -14.88
C SER A 318 -3.08 -14.11 -13.57
N THR A 319 -2.16 -14.26 -12.61
CA THR A 319 -2.46 -14.75 -11.26
C THR A 319 -3.62 -13.99 -10.64
N ALA A 320 -3.60 -12.65 -10.76
CA ALA A 320 -4.61 -11.79 -10.17
C ALA A 320 -6.01 -12.03 -10.77
N GLY A 321 -6.10 -12.27 -12.09
CA GLY A 321 -7.36 -12.59 -12.76
C GLY A 321 -7.91 -13.95 -12.34
N GLU A 322 -7.05 -14.97 -12.26
CA GLU A 322 -7.44 -16.33 -11.86
C GLU A 322 -7.88 -16.39 -10.39
N VAL A 323 -7.13 -15.76 -9.48
CA VAL A 323 -7.51 -15.63 -8.06
C VAL A 323 -8.89 -14.98 -7.91
N ARG A 324 -9.16 -13.91 -8.64
CA ARG A 324 -10.47 -13.22 -8.60
C ARG A 324 -11.60 -14.09 -9.12
N ALA A 325 -11.36 -14.85 -10.20
CA ALA A 325 -12.37 -15.78 -10.73
C ALA A 325 -12.69 -16.89 -9.72
N ILE A 326 -11.69 -17.40 -9.01
CA ILE A 326 -11.86 -18.40 -7.95
C ILE A 326 -12.59 -17.81 -6.75
N ASP A 327 -12.18 -16.63 -6.27
CA ASP A 327 -12.83 -15.94 -5.15
C ASP A 327 -14.30 -15.61 -5.44
N ALA A 328 -14.64 -15.28 -6.69
CA ALA A 328 -16.00 -14.98 -7.11
C ALA A 328 -16.96 -16.19 -7.00
N CYS A 329 -16.45 -17.44 -7.10
CA CYS A 329 -17.26 -18.63 -6.86
C CYS A 329 -17.77 -18.70 -5.41
N GLY A 330 -16.99 -18.18 -4.46
CA GLY A 330 -17.31 -18.23 -3.04
C GLY A 330 -17.52 -19.65 -2.50
N GLN A 331 -18.12 -19.75 -1.32
CA GLN A 331 -18.33 -21.03 -0.63
C GLN A 331 -19.47 -21.87 -1.22
N GLN A 332 -20.48 -21.22 -1.82
CA GLN A 332 -21.65 -21.91 -2.38
C GLN A 332 -21.31 -22.68 -3.66
N HIS A 333 -20.31 -22.24 -4.41
CA HIS A 333 -19.91 -22.83 -5.69
C HIS A 333 -18.46 -23.34 -5.68
N TRP A 334 -18.04 -23.95 -4.57
CA TRP A 334 -16.67 -24.45 -4.36
C TRP A 334 -16.20 -25.43 -5.44
N GLN A 335 -17.10 -26.23 -6.02
CA GLN A 335 -16.77 -27.18 -7.10
C GLN A 335 -16.24 -26.44 -8.33
N HIS A 336 -16.84 -25.30 -8.68
CA HIS A 336 -16.37 -24.47 -9.78
C HIS A 336 -15.01 -23.84 -9.46
N ALA A 337 -14.80 -23.39 -8.21
CA ALA A 337 -13.50 -22.89 -7.76
C ALA A 337 -12.38 -23.94 -7.92
N LEU A 338 -12.64 -25.20 -7.57
CA LEU A 338 -11.67 -26.29 -7.75
C LEU A 338 -11.46 -26.65 -9.22
N ASN A 339 -12.52 -26.67 -10.03
CA ASN A 339 -12.42 -26.95 -11.46
C ASN A 339 -11.53 -25.92 -12.20
N LEU A 340 -11.45 -24.68 -11.70
CA LEU A 340 -10.56 -23.66 -12.27
C LEU A 340 -9.07 -23.98 -12.09
N LEU A 341 -8.70 -24.87 -11.16
CA LEU A 341 -7.34 -25.35 -10.96
C LEU A 341 -6.91 -26.41 -12.00
N PHE A 342 -7.81 -26.91 -12.85
CA PHE A 342 -7.55 -27.94 -13.88
C PHE A 342 -7.50 -27.29 -15.28
N PRO A 343 -6.43 -26.56 -15.64
CA PRO A 343 -5.15 -27.08 -16.20
C PRO A 343 -3.98 -26.74 -15.25
N PRO A 344 -2.75 -27.28 -15.40
CA PRO A 344 -1.72 -27.19 -14.36
C PRO A 344 -1.41 -25.74 -13.95
N MET A 345 -2.05 -25.29 -12.87
CA MET A 345 -1.77 -24.02 -12.22
C MET A 345 -0.62 -24.25 -11.25
N THR A 346 0.43 -23.45 -11.37
CA THR A 346 1.63 -23.55 -10.52
C THR A 346 1.70 -22.43 -9.49
N GLU A 347 0.68 -21.57 -9.43
CA GLU A 347 0.71 -20.36 -8.62
C GLU A 347 -0.01 -20.58 -7.29
N ALA A 348 0.73 -20.48 -6.18
CA ALA A 348 0.21 -20.71 -4.82
C ALA A 348 -1.01 -19.86 -4.47
N ASN A 349 -1.09 -18.62 -4.97
CA ASN A 349 -2.21 -17.70 -4.71
C ASN A 349 -3.56 -18.25 -5.18
N CYS A 350 -3.60 -18.99 -6.30
CA CYS A 350 -4.83 -19.60 -6.80
C CYS A 350 -5.33 -20.71 -5.86
N PHE A 351 -4.40 -21.52 -5.33
CA PHE A 351 -4.73 -22.54 -4.33
C PHE A 351 -5.19 -21.91 -3.00
N HIS A 352 -4.56 -20.80 -2.57
CA HIS A 352 -4.99 -20.06 -1.39
C HIS A 352 -6.44 -19.55 -1.51
N ALA A 353 -6.83 -19.04 -2.68
CA ALA A 353 -8.21 -18.64 -2.97
C ALA A 353 -9.17 -19.84 -2.95
N ALA A 354 -8.77 -20.95 -3.57
CA ALA A 354 -9.57 -22.18 -3.59
C ALA A 354 -9.81 -22.76 -2.18
N LEU A 355 -8.82 -22.70 -1.28
CA LEU A 355 -9.00 -23.07 0.13
C LEU A 355 -10.09 -22.22 0.81
N GLY A 356 -10.18 -20.94 0.47
CA GLY A 356 -11.23 -20.04 0.97
C GLY A 356 -12.65 -20.46 0.54
N ALA A 357 -12.81 -20.99 -0.67
CA ALA A 357 -14.06 -21.56 -1.14
C ALA A 357 -14.42 -22.88 -0.42
N CYS A 358 -13.42 -23.67 -0.02
CA CYS A 358 -13.59 -24.96 0.64
C CYS A 358 -13.82 -24.89 2.16
N VAL A 359 -14.01 -23.72 2.78
CA VAL A 359 -14.19 -23.58 4.24
C VAL A 359 -15.33 -24.44 4.80
N GLY A 360 -16.40 -24.68 4.04
CA GLY A 360 -17.51 -25.57 4.44
C GLY A 360 -17.25 -27.06 4.18
N HIS A 361 -16.13 -27.43 3.56
CA HIS A 361 -15.84 -28.77 3.06
C HIS A 361 -14.41 -29.19 3.41
N TRP A 362 -14.20 -29.63 4.66
CA TRP A 362 -12.88 -29.90 5.22
C TRP A 362 -12.05 -30.94 4.44
N GLN A 363 -12.69 -31.98 3.90
CA GLN A 363 -12.01 -33.00 3.09
C GLN A 363 -11.39 -32.39 1.83
N GLN A 364 -12.12 -31.48 1.18
CA GLN A 364 -11.67 -30.80 -0.02
C GLN A 364 -10.58 -29.77 0.31
N ALA A 365 -10.71 -29.05 1.41
CA ALA A 365 -9.66 -28.15 1.89
C ALA A 365 -8.35 -28.91 2.18
N LEU A 366 -8.44 -30.11 2.77
CA LEU A 366 -7.29 -30.97 3.04
C LEU A 366 -6.67 -31.50 1.72
N GLN A 367 -7.49 -31.90 0.76
CA GLN A 367 -7.03 -32.36 -0.55
C GLN A 367 -6.26 -31.26 -1.30
N VAL A 368 -6.79 -30.05 -1.35
CA VAL A 368 -6.10 -28.88 -1.95
C VAL A 368 -4.78 -28.61 -1.24
N MET A 369 -4.75 -28.67 0.10
CA MET A 369 -3.52 -28.49 0.86
C MET A 369 -2.47 -29.57 0.55
N PHE A 370 -2.90 -30.83 0.37
CA PHE A 370 -2.02 -31.93 -0.01
C PHE A 370 -1.44 -31.74 -1.42
N GLU A 371 -2.25 -31.30 -2.38
CA GLU A 371 -1.79 -30.95 -3.73
C GLU A 371 -0.76 -29.81 -3.71
N MET A 372 -0.99 -28.76 -2.91
CA MET A 372 0.00 -27.69 -2.72
C MET A 372 1.33 -28.23 -2.19
N GLN A 373 1.31 -29.20 -1.26
CA GLN A 373 2.53 -29.83 -0.73
C GLN A 373 3.26 -30.66 -1.79
N GLN A 374 2.53 -31.44 -2.59
CA GLN A 374 3.11 -32.24 -3.69
C GLN A 374 3.78 -31.35 -4.74
N LEU A 375 3.15 -30.22 -5.07
CA LEU A 375 3.69 -29.22 -5.99
C LEU A 375 4.78 -28.33 -5.36
N ARG A 376 5.13 -28.56 -4.09
CA ARG A 376 6.11 -27.75 -3.31
C ARG A 376 5.76 -26.26 -3.27
N LEU A 377 4.47 -25.94 -3.29
CA LEU A 377 3.98 -24.57 -3.17
C LEU A 377 4.06 -24.09 -1.71
N HIS A 378 4.30 -22.80 -1.53
CA HIS A 378 4.32 -22.22 -0.19
C HIS A 378 2.92 -22.22 0.43
N ILE A 379 2.80 -22.76 1.65
CA ILE A 379 1.54 -22.76 2.42
C ILE A 379 1.66 -21.75 3.56
N GLY A 380 1.04 -20.59 3.38
CA GLY A 380 1.01 -19.52 4.38
C GLY A 380 0.21 -19.88 5.63
N GLY A 381 0.41 -19.12 6.71
CA GLY A 381 -0.28 -19.35 7.99
C GLY A 381 -1.79 -19.26 7.86
N VAL A 382 -2.30 -18.25 7.14
CA VAL A 382 -3.73 -18.09 6.89
C VAL A 382 -4.36 -19.33 6.24
N SER A 383 -3.68 -19.96 5.28
CA SER A 383 -4.18 -21.17 4.61
C SER A 383 -4.27 -22.38 5.53
N TRP A 384 -3.27 -22.57 6.39
CA TRP A 384 -3.36 -23.55 7.48
C TRP A 384 -4.57 -23.27 8.37
N GLY A 385 -4.75 -22.01 8.75
CA GLY A 385 -5.91 -21.59 9.52
C GLY A 385 -7.23 -21.88 8.82
N THR A 386 -7.33 -21.64 7.51
CA THR A 386 -8.51 -21.94 6.70
C THR A 386 -8.85 -23.43 6.70
N VAL A 387 -7.85 -24.31 6.58
CA VAL A 387 -8.04 -25.77 6.64
C VAL A 387 -8.49 -26.21 8.04
N LEU A 388 -7.83 -25.71 9.09
CA LEU A 388 -8.23 -25.97 10.49
C LEU A 388 -9.66 -25.51 10.76
N ARG A 389 -10.03 -24.31 10.27
CA ARG A 389 -11.39 -23.80 10.36
C ARG A 389 -12.39 -24.73 9.69
N ALA A 390 -12.05 -25.24 8.51
CA ALA A 390 -12.92 -26.16 7.80
C ALA A 390 -13.15 -27.44 8.59
N MET A 391 -12.10 -28.03 9.18
CA MET A 391 -12.19 -29.20 10.06
C MET A 391 -13.11 -28.94 11.25
N LEU A 392 -12.92 -27.81 11.94
CA LEU A 392 -13.73 -27.42 13.09
C LEU A 392 -15.21 -27.24 12.72
N LEU A 393 -15.51 -26.58 11.60
CA LEU A 393 -16.89 -26.45 11.10
C LEU A 393 -17.49 -27.80 10.68
N GLY A 394 -16.64 -28.76 10.29
CA GLY A 394 -17.03 -30.13 10.00
C GLY A 394 -17.23 -31.03 11.22
N GLY A 395 -17.00 -30.53 12.44
CA GLY A 395 -17.07 -31.32 13.68
C GLY A 395 -15.84 -32.17 13.98
N GLU A 396 -14.75 -32.01 13.21
CA GLU A 396 -13.51 -32.81 13.33
C GLU A 396 -12.50 -32.16 14.30
N GLU A 397 -12.91 -31.97 15.56
CA GLU A 397 -12.11 -31.24 16.57
C GLU A 397 -10.79 -31.94 16.91
N GLU A 398 -10.80 -33.27 17.07
CA GLU A 398 -9.58 -34.04 17.37
C GLU A 398 -8.57 -33.95 16.23
N LEU A 399 -9.04 -33.99 14.98
CA LEU A 399 -8.19 -33.88 13.81
C LEU A 399 -7.58 -32.48 13.73
N ALA A 400 -8.40 -31.44 13.92
CA ALA A 400 -7.95 -30.05 13.96
C ALA A 400 -6.89 -29.84 15.06
N ALA A 401 -7.08 -30.43 16.24
CA ALA A 401 -6.11 -30.36 17.35
C ALA A 401 -4.76 -30.97 16.96
N ARG A 402 -4.77 -32.17 16.36
CA ARG A 402 -3.53 -32.84 15.91
C ARG A 402 -2.78 -32.02 14.86
N TYR A 403 -3.48 -31.49 13.86
CA TYR A 403 -2.86 -30.66 12.82
C TYR A 403 -2.36 -29.31 13.36
N SER A 404 -3.10 -28.68 14.28
CA SER A 404 -2.69 -27.44 14.95
C SER A 404 -1.40 -27.64 15.75
N GLU A 405 -1.31 -28.73 16.52
CA GLU A 405 -0.10 -29.08 17.28
C GLU A 405 1.08 -29.42 16.36
N GLN A 406 0.85 -30.17 15.28
CA GLN A 406 1.89 -30.44 14.28
C GLN A 406 2.43 -29.14 13.67
N LEU A 407 1.53 -28.23 13.28
CA LEU A 407 1.91 -26.92 12.74
C LEU A 407 2.69 -26.10 13.77
N ARG A 408 2.26 -26.10 15.03
CA ARG A 408 2.95 -25.42 16.14
C ARG A 408 4.37 -25.95 16.30
N ARG A 409 4.55 -27.27 16.31
CA ARG A 409 5.89 -27.89 16.39
C ARG A 409 6.76 -27.50 15.21
N GLN A 410 6.23 -27.54 13.98
CA GLN A 410 6.98 -27.17 12.79
C GLN A 410 7.36 -25.68 12.76
N CYS A 411 6.43 -24.81 13.10
CA CYS A 411 6.65 -23.36 13.07
C CYS A 411 7.57 -22.90 14.21
N LEU A 412 7.52 -23.56 15.37
CA LEU A 412 8.26 -23.17 16.57
C LEU A 412 9.36 -24.20 16.92
N ALA A 413 9.89 -24.87 15.90
CA ALA A 413 11.00 -25.84 16.00
C ALA A 413 12.34 -25.14 16.20
N GLU A 414 12.56 -24.02 15.50
CA GLU A 414 13.76 -23.21 15.66
C GLU A 414 13.69 -22.43 16.98
N PRO A 415 14.83 -22.26 17.67
CA PRO A 415 14.90 -21.42 18.86
C PRO A 415 14.54 -19.98 18.48
N LEU A 416 13.48 -19.47 19.09
CA LEU A 416 13.08 -18.07 18.95
C LEU A 416 14.06 -17.18 19.72
N PRO A 417 14.28 -15.93 19.28
CA PRO A 417 15.11 -15.00 20.02
C PRO A 417 14.58 -14.87 21.45
N GLU A 418 15.45 -15.07 22.44
CA GLU A 418 15.14 -14.77 23.82
C GLU A 418 14.93 -13.26 23.95
N LEU A 419 13.75 -12.88 24.45
CA LEU A 419 13.41 -11.48 24.70
C LEU A 419 13.86 -11.14 26.13
N PRO A 420 14.89 -10.31 26.33
CA PRO A 420 15.45 -10.08 27.65
C PRO A 420 14.43 -9.44 28.60
N GLU A 421 14.14 -10.09 29.74
CA GLU A 421 13.20 -9.60 30.76
C GLU A 421 13.39 -8.14 31.20
N PRO A 422 14.64 -7.63 31.40
CA PRO A 422 14.85 -6.24 31.79
C PRO A 422 14.33 -5.25 30.75
N VAL A 423 14.44 -5.59 29.46
CA VAL A 423 13.96 -4.74 28.36
C VAL A 423 12.44 -4.71 28.30
N LEU A 424 11.79 -5.82 28.64
CA LEU A 424 10.34 -5.91 28.77
C LEU A 424 9.81 -5.07 29.93
N ARG A 425 10.54 -5.01 31.06
CA ARG A 425 10.18 -4.18 32.22
C ARG A 425 10.46 -2.68 31.99
N ASP A 426 11.58 -2.33 31.38
CA ASP A 426 11.96 -0.93 31.12
C ASP A 426 11.13 -0.26 30.02
N ALA A 427 10.35 -1.01 29.23
CA ALA A 427 9.47 -0.46 28.20
C ALA A 427 8.28 0.33 28.78
N GLY A 428 8.04 0.28 30.10
CA GLY A 428 6.95 0.98 30.77
C GLY A 428 5.55 0.51 30.37
N LEU A 429 5.45 -0.62 29.67
CA LEU A 429 4.23 -1.21 29.16
C LEU A 429 4.13 -2.66 29.64
N GLU A 430 2.94 -3.09 30.04
CA GLU A 430 2.69 -4.49 30.42
C GLU A 430 2.89 -5.41 29.21
N VAL A 431 3.59 -6.52 29.42
CA VAL A 431 3.90 -7.51 28.38
C VAL A 431 3.67 -8.92 28.91
N VAL A 432 3.08 -9.79 28.08
CA VAL A 432 2.98 -11.23 28.33
C VAL A 432 3.66 -11.97 27.19
N GLN A 433 4.71 -12.72 27.50
CA GLN A 433 5.47 -13.49 26.53
C GLN A 433 4.94 -14.93 26.44
N GLY A 434 4.78 -15.41 25.21
CA GLY A 434 4.47 -16.80 24.90
C GLY A 434 5.44 -17.35 23.86
N LYS A 435 5.29 -18.64 23.53
CA LYS A 435 6.10 -19.25 22.48
C LYS A 435 5.66 -18.70 21.11
N GLY A 436 6.50 -17.87 20.49
CA GLY A 436 6.24 -17.30 19.16
C GLY A 436 5.33 -16.08 19.15
N VAL A 437 4.89 -15.60 20.31
CA VAL A 437 3.98 -14.46 20.45
C VAL A 437 4.37 -13.59 21.64
N LEU A 438 4.27 -12.29 21.46
CA LEU A 438 4.45 -11.27 22.48
C LEU A 438 3.15 -10.45 22.53
N ALA A 439 2.39 -10.55 23.62
CA ALA A 439 1.25 -9.68 23.83
C ALA A 439 1.72 -8.42 24.55
N VAL A 440 1.47 -7.25 23.97
CA VAL A 440 1.86 -5.96 24.54
C VAL A 440 0.65 -5.09 24.80
N LEU A 441 0.68 -4.30 25.87
CA LEU A 441 -0.33 -3.28 26.12
C LEU A 441 -0.12 -2.12 25.15
N LYS A 442 -1.04 -1.94 24.19
CA LYS A 442 -1.05 -0.78 23.30
C LYS A 442 -1.74 0.41 23.98
N PRO A 443 -1.05 1.57 24.12
CA PRO A 443 -1.67 2.82 24.51
C PRO A 443 -2.72 3.33 23.50
N GLY A 444 -3.69 4.11 23.97
CA GLY A 444 -4.73 4.69 23.12
C GLY A 444 -4.25 5.78 22.16
N ASN A 445 -3.15 6.43 22.49
CA ASN A 445 -2.60 7.59 21.77
C ASN A 445 -1.59 7.21 20.67
N CYS A 446 -1.37 5.92 20.39
CA CYS A 446 -0.46 5.45 19.36
C CYS A 446 -1.14 4.45 18.40
N THR A 447 -0.49 4.19 17.27
CA THR A 447 -0.91 3.19 16.28
C THR A 447 -0.31 1.82 16.62
N SER A 448 -0.84 0.74 16.02
CA SER A 448 -0.24 -0.60 16.18
C SER A 448 1.16 -0.66 15.55
N GLU A 449 1.36 0.05 14.46
CA GLU A 449 2.62 0.17 13.72
C GLU A 449 3.70 0.85 14.57
N SER A 450 3.38 1.97 15.24
CA SER A 450 4.32 2.63 16.16
C SER A 450 4.74 1.74 17.34
N VAL A 451 3.81 0.92 17.87
CA VAL A 451 4.14 -0.05 18.92
C VAL A 451 5.06 -1.14 18.38
N LEU A 452 4.81 -1.66 17.18
CA LEU A 452 5.68 -2.64 16.54
C LEU A 452 7.10 -2.08 16.37
N GLU A 453 7.24 -0.87 15.83
CA GLU A 453 8.54 -0.21 15.63
C GLU A 453 9.30 -0.04 16.95
N LEU A 454 8.63 0.46 17.99
CA LEU A 454 9.23 0.66 19.31
C LEU A 454 9.75 -0.66 19.90
N PHE A 455 8.93 -1.72 19.89
CA PHE A 455 9.32 -3.01 20.44
C PHE A 455 10.38 -3.71 19.58
N SER A 456 10.32 -3.58 18.25
CA SER A 456 11.33 -4.16 17.35
C SER A 456 12.71 -3.52 17.59
N ALA A 457 12.76 -2.20 17.72
CA ALA A 457 13.98 -1.46 18.00
C ALA A 457 14.56 -1.81 19.38
N ARG A 458 13.70 -1.91 20.40
CA ARG A 458 14.11 -2.14 21.78
C ARG A 458 14.58 -3.58 22.02
N LEU A 459 13.87 -4.56 21.45
CA LEU A 459 14.15 -5.98 21.62
C LEU A 459 15.16 -6.54 20.60
N ARG A 460 15.49 -5.78 19.54
CA ARG A 460 16.35 -6.23 18.44
C ARG A 460 15.90 -7.59 17.86
N ALA A 461 14.59 -7.81 17.81
CA ALA A 461 13.97 -9.05 17.35
C ALA A 461 13.11 -8.79 16.11
N GLU A 462 13.01 -9.78 15.23
CA GLU A 462 12.07 -9.76 14.10
C GLU A 462 10.65 -9.94 14.65
N LEU A 463 9.90 -8.84 14.76
CA LEU A 463 8.50 -8.85 15.17
C LEU A 463 7.59 -8.57 13.97
N ALA A 464 6.37 -9.11 14.01
CA ALA A 464 5.37 -8.84 12.97
C ALA A 464 3.96 -8.65 13.55
N LEU A 465 3.20 -7.74 12.93
CA LEU A 465 1.77 -7.59 13.20
C LEU A 465 0.98 -8.65 12.41
N VAL A 466 0.23 -9.48 13.13
CA VAL A 466 -0.76 -10.41 12.54
C VAL A 466 -2.18 -9.88 12.67
N SER A 467 -2.43 -9.02 13.66
CA SER A 467 -3.67 -8.26 13.78
C SER A 467 -3.38 -6.86 14.30
N ARG A 468 -4.29 -5.92 14.05
CA ARG A 468 -4.18 -4.53 14.50
C ARG A 468 -5.32 -4.19 15.45
N LEU A 469 -5.08 -3.20 16.29
CA LEU A 469 -6.13 -2.47 17.00
C LEU A 469 -6.34 -1.14 16.31
N ASP A 470 -7.59 -0.67 16.24
CA ASP A 470 -7.90 0.62 15.62
C ASP A 470 -7.12 1.78 16.27
N ALA A 471 -6.93 2.87 15.52
CA ALA A 471 -6.41 4.11 16.08
C ALA A 471 -7.34 4.60 17.20
N GLY A 472 -6.79 5.00 18.35
CA GLY A 472 -7.56 5.35 19.54
C GLY A 472 -7.86 4.17 20.48
N THR A 473 -7.87 2.93 19.98
CA THR A 473 -8.15 1.71 20.76
C THR A 473 -6.93 1.29 21.57
N SER A 474 -7.14 0.99 22.84
CA SER A 474 -6.09 0.51 23.75
C SER A 474 -6.21 -0.99 24.05
N GLY A 475 -5.22 -1.59 24.70
CA GLY A 475 -5.31 -2.96 25.23
C GLY A 475 -4.39 -3.97 24.54
N VAL A 476 -4.73 -5.25 24.68
CA VAL A 476 -3.88 -6.38 24.25
C VAL A 476 -3.66 -6.39 22.74
N LEU A 477 -2.40 -6.20 22.32
CA LEU A 477 -1.94 -6.31 20.94
C LEU A 477 -0.96 -7.50 20.81
N PRO A 478 -1.28 -8.55 20.04
CA PRO A 478 -0.36 -9.66 19.83
C PRO A 478 0.64 -9.33 18.70
N LEU A 479 1.93 -9.43 18.99
CA LEU A 479 3.03 -9.37 18.05
C LEU A 479 3.57 -10.79 17.85
N ALA A 480 3.74 -11.20 16.60
CA ALA A 480 4.41 -12.46 16.28
C ALA A 480 5.92 -12.30 16.43
N VAL A 481 6.60 -13.32 16.97
CA VAL A 481 8.05 -13.36 17.11
C VAL A 481 8.64 -14.29 16.05
N GLY A 482 9.45 -13.73 15.15
CA GLY A 482 10.05 -14.44 14.03
C GLY A 482 9.06 -14.97 13.00
N ARG A 483 9.59 -15.57 11.93
CA ARG A 483 8.78 -16.14 10.84
C ARG A 483 7.89 -17.28 11.30
N GLY A 484 8.41 -18.13 12.19
CA GLY A 484 7.69 -19.24 12.81
C GLY A 484 6.48 -18.78 13.62
N GLY A 485 6.69 -17.83 14.54
CA GLY A 485 5.62 -17.23 15.33
C GLY A 485 4.56 -16.56 14.45
N ARG A 486 4.98 -15.87 13.39
CA ARG A 486 4.07 -15.22 12.43
C ARG A 486 3.16 -16.24 11.75
N ARG A 487 3.74 -17.29 11.17
CA ARG A 487 2.97 -18.33 10.46
C ARG A 487 2.00 -19.05 11.40
N TRP A 488 2.43 -19.38 12.62
CA TRP A 488 1.57 -20.01 13.61
C TRP A 488 0.43 -19.09 14.05
N LEU A 489 0.72 -17.83 14.37
CA LEU A 489 -0.29 -16.87 14.81
C LEU A 489 -1.29 -16.54 13.68
N GLU A 490 -0.83 -16.37 12.43
CA GLU A 490 -1.69 -16.22 11.26
C GLU A 490 -2.66 -17.40 11.09
N ALA A 491 -2.20 -18.63 11.38
CA ALA A 491 -3.05 -19.82 11.35
C ALA A 491 -4.13 -19.78 12.43
N GLN A 492 -3.82 -19.33 13.65
CA GLN A 492 -4.83 -19.19 14.71
C GLN A 492 -5.91 -18.15 14.34
N PHE A 493 -5.51 -17.04 13.71
CA PHE A 493 -6.45 -16.05 13.18
C PHE A 493 -7.30 -16.60 12.02
N GLY A 494 -6.68 -17.31 11.07
CA GLY A 494 -7.39 -17.96 9.96
C GLY A 494 -8.38 -19.04 10.44
N ALA A 495 -8.01 -19.77 11.49
CA ALA A 495 -8.84 -20.79 12.14
C ALA A 495 -10.02 -20.22 12.94
N ARG A 496 -10.07 -18.88 13.12
CA ARG A 496 -10.98 -18.20 14.07
C ARG A 496 -10.85 -18.74 15.50
N GLN A 497 -9.63 -19.11 15.90
CA GLN A 497 -9.30 -19.61 17.25
C GLN A 497 -8.72 -18.53 18.17
N VAL A 498 -8.85 -17.25 17.77
CA VAL A 498 -8.47 -16.10 18.59
C VAL A 498 -9.72 -15.47 19.19
N HIS A 499 -9.84 -15.54 20.50
CA HIS A 499 -10.92 -14.90 21.24
C HIS A 499 -10.42 -13.58 21.82
N LYS A 500 -11.12 -12.50 21.48
CA LYS A 500 -10.85 -11.17 22.01
C LYS A 500 -12.07 -10.69 22.78
N GLU A 501 -11.81 -10.08 23.93
CA GLU A 501 -12.83 -9.49 24.78
C GLU A 501 -12.45 -8.03 25.02
N TYR A 502 -13.39 -7.15 24.73
CA TYR A 502 -13.24 -5.71 24.83
C TYR A 502 -14.09 -5.16 25.96
N ILE A 503 -13.63 -4.07 26.57
CA ILE A 503 -14.44 -3.18 27.38
C ILE A 503 -14.64 -1.87 26.61
N CYS A 504 -15.87 -1.38 26.58
CA CYS A 504 -16.17 -0.05 26.02
C CYS A 504 -17.28 0.67 26.79
N LEU A 505 -17.33 2.00 26.60
CA LEU A 505 -18.47 2.82 27.02
C LEU A 505 -19.27 3.20 25.77
N CYS A 506 -20.59 3.06 25.86
CA CYS A 506 -21.52 3.51 24.84
C CYS A 506 -22.41 4.61 25.39
N ALA A 507 -22.69 5.61 24.56
CA ALA A 507 -23.67 6.65 24.86
C ALA A 507 -25.06 6.17 24.43
N GLY A 508 -26.08 6.50 25.23
CA GLY A 508 -27.48 6.26 24.91
C GLY A 508 -28.22 5.44 25.98
N GLU A 509 -29.47 5.11 25.66
CA GLU A 509 -30.34 4.31 26.53
C GLU A 509 -29.80 2.90 26.76
N SER A 510 -30.21 2.27 27.85
CA SER A 510 -29.74 0.93 28.22
C SER A 510 -30.21 -0.18 27.27
N PHE A 511 -29.41 -1.24 27.08
CA PHE A 511 -29.84 -2.48 26.40
C PHE A 511 -30.62 -3.43 27.34
N GLY A 512 -30.70 -3.11 28.63
CA GLY A 512 -31.36 -3.93 29.64
C GLY A 512 -30.75 -3.72 31.03
N ALA A 513 -31.12 -4.57 31.99
CA ALA A 513 -30.49 -4.55 33.31
C ALA A 513 -29.00 -4.97 33.23
N GLU A 514 -28.23 -4.68 34.27
CA GLU A 514 -26.89 -5.25 34.44
C GLU A 514 -26.93 -6.79 34.30
N GLY A 515 -25.96 -7.34 33.58
CA GLY A 515 -25.91 -8.77 33.22
C GLY A 515 -26.70 -9.15 31.97
N THR A 516 -27.42 -8.22 31.32
CA THR A 516 -28.11 -8.51 30.05
C THR A 516 -27.10 -8.89 28.97
N ARG A 517 -27.35 -9.99 28.26
CA ARG A 517 -26.51 -10.52 27.17
C ARG A 517 -27.29 -10.66 25.87
N PHE A 518 -26.68 -10.28 24.75
CA PHE A 518 -27.27 -10.41 23.41
C PHE A 518 -26.20 -10.48 22.32
N SER A 519 -26.60 -10.88 21.10
CA SER A 519 -25.74 -10.86 19.91
C SER A 519 -26.21 -9.85 18.87
N ILE A 520 -25.24 -9.32 18.12
CA ILE A 520 -25.46 -8.46 16.96
C ILE A 520 -24.87 -9.17 15.75
N ASP A 521 -25.73 -9.60 14.83
CA ASP A 521 -25.37 -10.44 13.68
C ASP A 521 -25.47 -9.69 12.34
N THR A 522 -25.71 -8.38 12.39
CA THR A 522 -25.90 -7.56 11.19
C THR A 522 -24.61 -7.56 10.35
N PRO A 523 -24.65 -7.97 9.07
CA PRO A 523 -23.46 -8.00 8.24
C PRO A 523 -22.88 -6.61 8.01
N LEU A 524 -21.56 -6.54 7.85
CA LEU A 524 -20.82 -5.28 7.75
C LEU A 524 -20.16 -5.13 6.38
N LEU A 525 -20.43 -3.98 5.76
CA LEU A 525 -19.93 -3.60 4.45
C LEU A 525 -18.90 -2.47 4.60
N LEU A 526 -17.72 -2.63 4.02
CA LEU A 526 -16.77 -1.53 3.87
C LEU A 526 -17.37 -0.46 2.94
N SER A 527 -17.65 0.71 3.51
CA SER A 527 -18.08 1.91 2.79
C SER A 527 -16.85 2.75 2.47
N ASN A 528 -16.47 2.75 1.19
CA ASN A 528 -15.40 3.60 0.66
C ASN A 528 -15.92 4.92 0.07
N SER A 529 -17.22 5.23 0.23
CA SER A 529 -17.85 6.42 -0.33
C SER A 529 -17.42 7.67 0.46
N TRP A 530 -16.37 8.34 -0.02
CA TRP A 530 -15.90 9.61 0.56
C TRP A 530 -16.96 10.72 0.53
N HIS A 531 -17.94 10.62 -0.38
CA HIS A 531 -19.07 11.55 -0.49
C HIS A 531 -19.97 11.62 0.75
N GLN A 532 -19.88 10.66 1.69
CA GLN A 532 -20.66 10.66 2.94
C GLN A 532 -19.79 10.65 4.21
N CYS A 533 -18.50 10.32 4.12
CA CYS A 533 -17.58 10.28 5.27
C CYS A 533 -16.13 10.52 4.85
N ALA A 534 -15.44 11.42 5.56
CA ALA A 534 -14.03 11.78 5.31
C ALA A 534 -13.00 10.65 5.59
N GLN A 535 -13.44 9.47 6.06
CA GLN A 535 -12.58 8.31 6.31
C GLN A 535 -13.31 6.99 5.98
N PRO A 536 -12.61 5.96 5.46
CA PRO A 536 -13.19 4.63 5.23
C PRO A 536 -13.76 4.05 6.53
N ARG A 537 -15.01 3.58 6.47
CA ARG A 537 -15.69 2.95 7.61
C ARG A 537 -16.50 1.75 7.15
N VAL A 538 -16.87 0.86 8.07
CA VAL A 538 -17.83 -0.19 7.74
C VAL A 538 -19.22 0.24 8.18
N VAL A 539 -20.24 -0.10 7.41
CA VAL A 539 -21.64 0.19 7.71
C VAL A 539 -22.44 -1.11 7.72
N PRO A 540 -23.50 -1.20 8.54
CA PRO A 540 -24.43 -2.31 8.46
C PRO A 540 -25.08 -2.37 7.08
N SER A 541 -25.07 -3.54 6.45
CA SER A 541 -25.72 -3.75 5.16
C SER A 541 -25.98 -5.24 4.95
N PRO A 542 -27.16 -5.64 4.40
CA PRO A 542 -27.41 -7.03 4.00
C PRO A 542 -26.38 -7.57 2.99
N GLU A 543 -25.76 -6.70 2.21
CA GLU A 543 -24.70 -7.04 1.24
C GLU A 543 -23.28 -7.02 1.86
N GLY A 544 -23.20 -6.86 3.18
CA GLY A 544 -21.96 -6.88 3.94
C GLY A 544 -21.42 -8.29 4.16
N LYS A 545 -20.18 -8.37 4.64
CA LYS A 545 -19.61 -9.65 5.11
C LYS A 545 -20.24 -9.99 6.46
N GLU A 546 -20.54 -11.28 6.66
CA GLU A 546 -21.01 -11.82 7.94
C GLU A 546 -20.18 -11.27 9.11
N ALA A 547 -20.88 -10.71 10.11
CA ALA A 547 -20.29 -10.12 11.29
C ALA A 547 -21.14 -10.45 12.52
N ARG A 548 -20.53 -11.05 13.55
CA ARG A 548 -21.18 -11.41 14.81
C ARG A 548 -20.42 -10.85 16.00
N THR A 549 -21.12 -10.12 16.86
CA THR A 549 -20.59 -9.51 18.09
C THR A 549 -21.47 -9.90 19.26
N GLU A 550 -20.87 -10.45 20.32
CA GLU A 550 -21.57 -10.71 21.59
C GLU A 550 -21.36 -9.54 22.54
N VAL A 551 -22.41 -9.15 23.26
CA VAL A 551 -22.42 -7.99 24.15
C VAL A 551 -23.01 -8.38 25.51
N GLU A 552 -22.39 -7.91 26.58
CA GLU A 552 -22.88 -7.98 27.96
C GLU A 552 -22.88 -6.59 28.60
N VAL A 553 -24.01 -6.19 29.17
CA VAL A 553 -24.14 -4.95 29.94
C VAL A 553 -23.51 -5.15 31.32
N LEU A 554 -22.45 -4.40 31.62
CA LEU A 554 -21.72 -4.51 32.88
C LEU A 554 -22.16 -3.49 33.93
N GLU A 555 -22.44 -2.26 33.51
CA GLU A 555 -22.78 -1.17 34.43
C GLU A 555 -23.51 -0.07 33.66
N MET A 556 -24.40 0.64 34.32
CA MET A 556 -25.13 1.78 33.76
C MET A 556 -24.82 3.03 34.57
N PHE A 557 -24.72 4.16 33.89
CA PHE A 557 -24.43 5.46 34.48
C PHE A 557 -25.41 6.51 33.97
N ASP A 558 -25.94 7.28 34.90
CA ASP A 558 -26.76 8.43 34.58
C ASP A 558 -25.94 9.51 33.84
N PRO A 559 -26.61 10.37 33.06
CA PRO A 559 -25.98 11.51 32.41
C PRO A 559 -25.14 12.35 33.37
N LEU A 560 -23.90 12.67 32.96
CA LEU A 560 -23.02 13.55 33.75
C LEU A 560 -23.52 15.00 33.80
N ARG A 561 -24.32 15.43 32.82
CA ARG A 561 -24.95 16.75 32.73
C ARG A 561 -26.32 16.64 32.05
N GLU A 562 -27.17 17.66 32.21
CA GLU A 562 -28.48 17.73 31.56
C GLU A 562 -28.39 17.70 30.02
N ASP A 563 -27.26 18.12 29.44
CA ASP A 563 -27.02 18.14 27.98
C ASP A 563 -26.31 16.89 27.45
N THR A 564 -26.10 15.87 28.28
CA THR A 564 -25.39 14.63 27.92
C THR A 564 -26.32 13.41 27.97
N GLU A 565 -25.99 12.37 27.22
CA GLU A 565 -26.72 11.09 27.26
C GLU A 565 -26.24 10.21 28.42
N ALA A 566 -27.07 9.24 28.81
CA ALA A 566 -26.66 8.17 29.71
C ALA A 566 -25.52 7.36 29.09
N VAL A 567 -24.73 6.70 29.92
CA VAL A 567 -23.58 5.93 29.47
C VAL A 567 -23.62 4.53 30.06
N MET A 568 -23.19 3.55 29.29
CA MET A 568 -23.22 2.15 29.69
C MET A 568 -21.88 1.48 29.42
N LEU A 569 -21.39 0.74 30.41
CA LEU A 569 -20.18 -0.07 30.33
C LEU A 569 -20.55 -1.44 29.76
N LEU A 570 -19.83 -1.86 28.72
CA LEU A 570 -20.06 -3.13 28.05
C LEU A 570 -18.82 -3.99 28.06
N ALA A 571 -19.01 -5.31 28.19
CA ALA A 571 -18.09 -6.30 27.66
C ALA A 571 -18.54 -6.72 26.25
N VAL A 572 -17.62 -6.75 25.30
CA VAL A 572 -17.91 -6.99 23.89
C VAL A 572 -16.92 -7.96 23.27
N SER A 573 -17.41 -8.99 22.57
CA SER A 573 -16.60 -10.04 21.94
C SER A 573 -16.90 -10.15 20.44
N PRO A 574 -16.02 -9.67 19.55
CA PRO A 574 -16.22 -9.77 18.09
C PRO A 574 -15.76 -11.15 17.57
N LEU A 575 -16.70 -12.00 17.17
CA LEU A 575 -16.42 -13.39 16.74
C LEU A 575 -15.92 -13.53 15.29
N THR A 576 -16.12 -12.49 14.47
CA THR A 576 -15.85 -12.50 13.02
C THR A 576 -14.70 -11.59 12.59
N GLY A 577 -14.20 -10.73 13.49
CA GLY A 577 -13.00 -9.91 13.30
C GLY A 577 -13.03 -8.93 12.12
N ARG A 578 -14.12 -8.17 11.91
CA ARG A 578 -14.20 -7.15 10.84
C ARG A 578 -13.64 -5.79 11.30
N THR A 579 -13.16 -4.99 10.34
CA THR A 579 -12.70 -3.61 10.58
C THR A 579 -13.80 -2.79 11.25
N HIS A 580 -13.48 -2.06 12.32
CA HIS A 580 -14.44 -1.25 13.08
C HIS A 580 -15.72 -1.99 13.54
N GLN A 581 -15.70 -3.32 13.65
CA GLN A 581 -16.91 -4.13 13.87
C GLN A 581 -17.76 -3.67 15.06
N ILE A 582 -17.13 -3.54 16.23
CA ILE A 582 -17.79 -3.12 17.48
C ILE A 582 -18.41 -1.73 17.31
N ARG A 583 -17.66 -0.79 16.72
CA ARG A 583 -18.06 0.60 16.52
C ARG A 583 -19.29 0.71 15.62
N ALA A 584 -19.27 -0.01 14.50
CA ALA A 584 -20.37 -0.01 13.53
C ALA A 584 -21.63 -0.69 14.07
N HIS A 585 -21.48 -1.83 14.74
CA HIS A 585 -22.61 -2.54 15.35
C HIS A 585 -23.32 -1.70 16.40
N LEU A 586 -22.58 -1.12 17.35
CA LEU A 586 -23.19 -0.33 18.42
C LEU A 586 -23.82 0.97 17.92
N SER A 587 -23.15 1.66 16.99
CA SER A 587 -23.70 2.83 16.30
C SER A 587 -24.98 2.52 15.52
N SER A 588 -25.08 1.35 14.89
CA SER A 588 -26.28 0.92 14.16
C SER A 588 -27.51 0.70 15.03
N LEU A 589 -27.29 0.46 16.33
CA LEU A 589 -28.33 0.38 17.35
C LEU A 589 -28.61 1.74 18.00
N GLY A 590 -28.07 2.82 17.43
CA GLY A 590 -28.21 4.19 17.93
C GLY A 590 -27.34 4.51 19.14
N ARG A 591 -26.40 3.63 19.51
CA ARG A 591 -25.60 3.74 20.75
C ARG A 591 -24.11 3.73 20.45
N PRO A 592 -23.56 4.81 19.87
CA PRO A 592 -22.15 4.87 19.48
C PRO A 592 -21.23 4.78 20.70
N LEU A 593 -19.97 4.38 20.46
CA LEU A 593 -18.95 4.41 21.50
C LEU A 593 -18.67 5.86 21.92
N VAL A 594 -18.47 6.08 23.23
CA VAL A 594 -18.01 7.37 23.75
C VAL A 594 -16.68 7.75 23.11
N GLY A 595 -16.55 8.99 22.65
CA GLY A 595 -15.40 9.55 21.94
C GLY A 595 -15.30 9.16 20.46
N ASP A 596 -16.29 8.46 19.88
CA ASP A 596 -16.27 8.02 18.49
C ASP A 596 -16.84 9.04 17.49
N ARG A 597 -15.97 9.95 17.05
CA ARG A 597 -16.31 10.96 16.05
C ARG A 597 -16.69 10.39 14.67
N LEU A 598 -16.24 9.17 14.33
CA LEU A 598 -16.49 8.57 13.02
C LEU A 598 -17.89 7.94 12.93
N TYR A 599 -18.37 7.40 14.05
CA TYR A 599 -19.67 6.73 14.15
C TYR A 599 -20.73 7.56 14.89
N GLY A 600 -20.44 8.84 15.15
CA GLY A 600 -21.44 9.84 15.51
C GLY A 600 -21.63 10.06 17.01
N ASP A 601 -20.61 9.86 17.84
CA ASP A 601 -20.68 10.16 19.27
C ASP A 601 -21.09 11.63 19.53
N LYS A 602 -22.14 11.78 20.33
CA LYS A 602 -22.68 13.08 20.79
C LYS A 602 -22.39 13.35 22.26
N SER A 603 -21.81 12.40 23.00
CA SER A 603 -21.66 12.49 24.46
C SER A 603 -20.78 13.65 24.91
N ARG A 604 -19.81 14.10 24.08
CA ARG A 604 -18.80 15.12 24.45
C ARG A 604 -17.95 14.75 25.68
N LEU A 605 -17.98 13.48 26.11
CA LEU A 605 -17.37 13.02 27.36
C LEU A 605 -15.92 12.51 27.22
N GLY A 606 -15.37 12.41 26.01
CA GLY A 606 -14.04 11.83 25.77
C GLY A 606 -13.22 12.53 24.68
N CYS A 607 -11.88 12.43 24.78
CA CYS A 607 -10.97 12.96 23.75
C CYS A 607 -10.56 11.90 22.70
N ARG A 608 -10.88 10.62 22.93
CA ARG A 608 -10.70 9.49 21.98
C ARG A 608 -11.76 8.41 22.19
N VAL A 609 -11.84 7.46 21.25
CA VAL A 609 -12.72 6.28 21.31
C VAL A 609 -12.47 5.47 22.59
N PHE A 610 -13.53 5.26 23.36
CA PHE A 610 -13.51 4.46 24.59
C PHE A 610 -13.64 2.97 24.27
N LEU A 611 -12.57 2.38 23.74
CA LEU A 611 -12.48 0.97 23.41
C LEU A 611 -11.16 0.39 23.91
N HIS A 612 -11.24 -0.70 24.66
CA HIS A 612 -10.09 -1.37 25.26
C HIS A 612 -10.16 -2.88 25.07
N CYS A 613 -9.19 -3.48 24.39
CA CYS A 613 -9.03 -4.93 24.30
C CYS A 613 -8.51 -5.46 25.64
N ARG A 614 -9.41 -5.88 26.54
CA ARG A 614 -9.07 -6.37 27.89
C ARG A 614 -8.35 -7.72 27.83
N ARG A 615 -8.81 -8.61 26.95
CA ARG A 615 -8.37 -10.00 26.94
C ARG A 615 -8.14 -10.51 25.54
N LEU A 616 -7.08 -11.29 25.39
CA LEU A 616 -6.82 -12.10 24.20
C LEU A 616 -6.50 -13.52 24.64
N ARG A 617 -7.23 -14.49 24.08
CA ARG A 617 -6.95 -15.91 24.22
C ARG A 617 -6.70 -16.47 22.84
N LEU A 618 -5.57 -17.16 22.68
CA LEU A 618 -5.37 -18.07 21.57
C LEU A 618 -5.83 -19.45 22.07
N LEU A 619 -6.57 -20.23 21.27
CA LEU A 619 -6.96 -21.60 21.61
C LEU A 619 -6.31 -22.56 20.59
N ASP A 620 -5.49 -23.52 21.01
CA ASP A 620 -4.95 -24.58 20.12
C ASP A 620 -5.51 -25.98 20.43
N LEU A 621 -6.65 -26.04 21.13
CA LEU A 621 -7.31 -27.27 21.59
C LEU A 621 -6.52 -28.06 22.65
N ALA A 622 -5.32 -27.63 23.06
CA ALA A 622 -4.61 -28.15 24.23
C ALA A 622 -4.44 -27.12 25.38
N GLY A 623 -5.18 -26.00 25.38
CA GLY A 623 -5.27 -25.07 26.53
C GLY A 623 -4.20 -23.96 26.55
N VAL A 624 -4.40 -22.96 25.71
CA VAL A 624 -3.34 -22.10 25.15
C VAL A 624 -3.22 -20.72 25.78
N PHE A 625 -2.03 -20.16 25.58
CA PHE A 625 -1.62 -18.77 25.75
C PHE A 625 -2.79 -17.78 25.93
N LYS A 626 -2.85 -17.25 27.15
CA LYS A 626 -3.80 -16.23 27.58
C LYS A 626 -3.04 -14.97 27.95
N ALA A 627 -3.38 -13.87 27.31
CA ALA A 627 -2.94 -12.54 27.69
C ALA A 627 -4.15 -11.73 28.17
N GLU A 628 -4.00 -11.11 29.33
CA GLU A 628 -5.02 -10.27 29.94
C GLU A 628 -4.32 -9.07 30.51
N PHE A 629 -4.74 -7.89 30.07
CA PHE A 629 -4.26 -6.64 30.62
C PHE A 629 -5.42 -5.96 31.32
N GLN A 630 -5.13 -5.41 32.50
CA GLN A 630 -6.08 -4.54 33.15
C GLN A 630 -6.15 -3.20 32.38
N LEU A 631 -7.16 -2.40 32.69
CA LEU A 631 -7.17 -1.02 32.22
C LEU A 631 -5.88 -0.32 32.70
N PRO A 632 -5.20 0.52 31.91
CA PRO A 632 -3.97 1.18 32.36
C PRO A 632 -4.20 2.02 33.62
N GLU A 633 -3.20 2.11 34.51
CA GLU A 633 -3.22 3.03 35.66
C GLU A 633 -3.24 4.51 35.22
N ALA A 634 -3.72 5.37 36.13
CA ALA A 634 -4.24 6.71 35.86
C ALA A 634 -3.24 7.73 35.26
N ASP A 635 -1.95 7.40 35.16
CA ASP A 635 -0.90 8.38 34.84
C ASP A 635 -0.43 8.43 33.38
N SER A 636 -0.91 7.54 32.49
CA SER A 636 -0.58 7.65 31.04
C SER A 636 -1.77 7.75 30.10
N THR A 637 -3.00 7.58 30.61
CA THR A 637 -4.22 7.71 29.80
C THR A 637 -5.32 8.46 30.55
N ARG A 638 -5.58 9.70 30.14
CA ARG A 638 -6.66 10.54 30.68
C ARG A 638 -8.09 10.03 30.46
N ASP A 639 -8.32 8.83 29.90
CA ASP A 639 -9.65 8.49 29.38
C ASP A 639 -10.42 7.41 30.15
N LEU A 640 -9.89 6.19 30.36
CA LEU A 640 -10.76 5.07 30.71
C LEU A 640 -11.13 4.98 32.21
N ARG A 641 -10.14 4.82 33.09
CA ARG A 641 -10.37 4.70 34.54
C ARG A 641 -10.88 6.00 35.16
N ASN A 642 -10.38 7.16 34.71
CA ASN A 642 -10.78 8.46 35.26
C ASN A 642 -12.23 8.83 34.91
N VAL A 643 -12.68 8.53 33.68
CA VAL A 643 -14.09 8.74 33.31
C VAL A 643 -14.98 7.76 34.08
N LEU A 644 -14.59 6.49 34.20
CA LEU A 644 -15.34 5.53 35.02
C LEU A 644 -15.41 5.92 36.49
N ALA A 645 -14.32 6.42 37.07
CA ALA A 645 -14.29 6.91 38.46
C ALA A 645 -15.27 8.07 38.64
N LYS A 646 -15.24 9.07 37.75
CA LYS A 646 -16.16 10.21 37.77
C LYS A 646 -17.63 9.80 37.60
N LEU A 647 -17.90 8.84 36.71
CA LEU A 647 -19.25 8.31 36.52
C LEU A 647 -19.75 7.59 37.78
N ARG A 648 -18.90 6.78 38.42
CA ARG A 648 -19.21 6.08 39.67
C ARG A 648 -19.35 7.00 40.89
N GLU A 649 -18.61 8.11 40.91
CA GLU A 649 -18.71 9.13 41.97
C GLU A 649 -20.05 9.88 41.91
N LYS A 650 -20.59 10.12 40.71
CA LYS A 650 -21.87 10.83 40.52
C LYS A 650 -23.11 9.92 40.72
N GLY A 651 -22.96 8.61 40.52
CA GLY A 651 -24.03 7.62 40.73
C GLY A 651 -24.25 7.19 42.19
N ARG A 652 -23.45 7.72 43.12
CA ARG A 652 -23.65 7.61 44.59
C ARG A 652 -24.22 8.92 45.10
#